data_AF-A0A957CV54-F1
#
_entry.id   AF-A0A957CV54-F1
#
_cell.length_a   1.000
_cell.length_b   1.000
_cell.length_c   1.000
_cell.angle_alpha   90.00
_cell.angle_beta   90.00
_cell.angle_gamma   90.00
#
_symmetry.space_group_name_H-M   'P 1'
#
loop_
_entity.id
_entity.type
_entity.pdbx_description
1 polymer ?
#
loop_
_entity_poly.entity_id
_entity_poly.type
_entity_poly.pdbx_seq_one_letter_code
_entity_poly.pdbx_strand_id
1 'polypeptide(L)'
;MFKSYISTKDQQEGKRLLPKLLVEGLLLGGTGLGVLALIFEIAADAFSVAAYQTLLAIHGAQGYHEIAIAAFMVLSILLFFGIVPAYKAGAYLRPNAGGSGPLVEAIGPPKLRWLSWVGTSLFFLDAILTIIISSISATDVTMLILPELAPYRIALAELFAFFIMAVLVAMGPKRAVPLFLIGGSAFTLFTIVALGIVGATAAGNPEWAFMTQGIVSRLEANGVVEHVVRAQQDLSAIGTVLVFQFFFRSMSSAMLGFSGYEVIPASGKHAARPKWKVINTALTLAAIFLIGTGVVQLYAAQQWQIPSTEGYSTLLIEYEIIAAQTLGNGLSPDDVVVTEADMQEAAELYANLPAERAAEVLLGREATTADDLSNLSPEEYIATVAYDIAIERALSQATNGTTGQSFLLIAGTLLAIILLLAQGGGYVGGAAVAANAARLGRLPRFFADDRNGIAVIWGVSAILIPIIREVVVVEAYYAFGFVSAFVITSTTVFFVRDDAMRQRGIEPGSAEAKSLKFAGLRGMLASYFMLIVLITQKTSALGAIALAGGLITIFQIFIAHGGLKGRKEKVAVPDFAPGTAKPAYDIGVQRAHDQARQRGIAHATEDLIHSGVFSKFNVGPDRIQTLVSYLYNVDSSLFSHNGDHHERIEEPSNELEATYQSAYSQRDEIARRVEDYSHLGIFMFINNYYINWVDEERGRDASVVQQAMLNILFPLTDDEEIWHEFCEFEPQQQPEPIWQFSRRRYLWAKDQWPNLSDRITTIWTLQDFGLIPKDIDVKTIVSVAEGKRLRHVKIPARPIARKADPVDKKGADMSDFPPTNE
;
A
#
# COMPACT_ATOMS: atom_id res chain seq x y z
N MET A 1 8.29 -19.08 -23.28
CA MET A 1 8.01 -17.79 -22.58
C MET A 1 6.53 -17.49 -22.43
N PHE A 2 5.66 -17.93 -23.36
CA PHE A 2 4.22 -17.59 -23.36
C PHE A 2 3.29 -18.59 -22.65
N LYS A 3 3.83 -19.55 -21.89
CA LYS A 3 3.02 -20.48 -21.08
C LYS A 3 2.55 -19.77 -19.81
N SER A 4 1.26 -19.83 -19.50
CA SER A 4 0.70 -19.20 -18.28
C SER A 4 1.43 -19.70 -17.03
N TYR A 5 1.88 -18.78 -16.17
CA TYR A 5 2.42 -19.12 -14.84
C TYR A 5 1.32 -19.45 -13.81
N ILE A 6 0.06 -19.20 -14.16
CA ILE A 6 -1.11 -19.57 -13.36
C ILE A 6 -1.48 -21.01 -13.69
N SER A 7 -1.66 -21.84 -12.67
CA SER A 7 -2.04 -23.25 -12.85
C SER A 7 -3.39 -23.37 -13.56
N THR A 8 -3.57 -24.43 -14.35
CA THR A 8 -4.83 -24.68 -15.08
C THR A 8 -6.02 -24.84 -14.12
N LYS A 9 -5.79 -25.48 -12.97
CA LYS A 9 -6.79 -25.64 -11.91
C LYS A 9 -7.23 -24.29 -11.34
N ASP A 10 -6.27 -23.44 -10.94
CA ASP A 10 -6.57 -22.11 -10.42
C ASP A 10 -7.26 -21.23 -11.46
N GLN A 11 -6.86 -21.36 -12.73
CA GLN A 11 -7.47 -20.62 -13.83
C GLN A 11 -8.95 -21.02 -14.05
N GLN A 12 -9.27 -22.32 -14.00
CA GLN A 12 -10.64 -22.80 -14.12
C GLN A 12 -11.50 -22.38 -12.93
N GLU A 13 -10.99 -22.54 -11.71
CA GLU A 13 -11.68 -22.11 -10.49
C GLU A 13 -11.92 -20.60 -10.48
N GLY A 14 -10.89 -19.81 -10.81
CA GLY A 14 -10.98 -18.36 -10.91
C GLY A 14 -11.95 -17.90 -11.99
N LYS A 15 -12.09 -18.62 -13.11
CA LYS A 15 -13.10 -18.31 -14.14
C LYS A 15 -14.51 -18.62 -13.65
N ARG A 16 -14.72 -19.76 -12.97
CA ARG A 16 -16.01 -20.16 -12.42
C ARG A 16 -16.53 -19.18 -11.38
N LEU A 17 -15.64 -18.68 -10.50
CA LEU A 17 -16.00 -17.76 -9.42
C LEU A 17 -16.11 -16.30 -9.87
N LEU A 18 -15.55 -15.93 -11.03
CA LEU A 18 -15.45 -14.54 -11.47
C LEU A 18 -16.79 -13.77 -11.46
N PRO A 19 -17.92 -14.30 -11.96
CA PRO A 19 -19.18 -13.56 -11.94
C PRO A 19 -19.63 -13.17 -10.53
N LYS A 20 -19.44 -14.07 -9.56
CA LYS A 20 -19.71 -13.79 -8.15
C LYS A 20 -18.73 -12.75 -7.60
N LEU A 21 -17.44 -12.93 -7.87
CA LEU A 21 -16.38 -12.03 -7.39
C LEU A 21 -16.45 -10.62 -7.99
N LEU A 22 -17.09 -10.44 -9.15
CA LEU A 22 -17.29 -9.12 -9.75
C LEU A 22 -18.14 -8.23 -8.82
N VAL A 23 -19.20 -8.79 -8.24
CA VAL A 23 -20.23 -8.06 -7.47
C VAL A 23 -20.05 -8.24 -5.95
N GLU A 24 -19.18 -9.15 -5.50
CA GLU A 24 -18.93 -9.35 -4.07
C GLU A 24 -18.45 -8.05 -3.39
N GLY A 25 -18.96 -7.75 -2.20
CA GLY A 25 -18.62 -6.53 -1.47
C GLY A 25 -19.32 -5.24 -1.94
N LEU A 26 -20.11 -5.27 -3.03
CA LEU A 26 -21.00 -4.16 -3.43
C LEU A 26 -22.34 -4.18 -2.68
N LEU A 27 -22.81 -5.36 -2.29
CA LEU A 27 -23.98 -5.55 -1.45
C LEU A 27 -23.51 -5.84 -0.03
N LEU A 28 -24.09 -5.16 0.97
CA LEU A 28 -23.76 -5.33 2.39
C LEU A 28 -23.84 -6.82 2.77
N GLY A 29 -22.67 -7.48 2.90
CA GLY A 29 -22.54 -8.91 3.20
C GLY A 29 -21.66 -9.65 2.19
N GLY A 30 -20.38 -9.88 2.52
CA GLY A 30 -19.44 -10.63 1.68
C GLY A 30 -18.15 -10.98 2.43
N THR A 31 -17.33 -11.87 1.85
CA THR A 31 -16.07 -12.35 2.46
C THR A 31 -14.88 -11.40 2.26
N GLY A 32 -15.09 -10.28 1.55
CA GLY A 32 -14.10 -9.24 1.23
C GLY A 32 -14.56 -8.34 0.08
N LEU A 33 -13.69 -7.43 -0.37
CA LEU A 33 -13.90 -6.55 -1.52
C LEU A 33 -13.79 -7.33 -2.84
N GLY A 34 -14.84 -7.31 -3.68
CA GLY A 34 -14.83 -7.87 -5.03
C GLY A 34 -14.14 -6.96 -6.04
N VAL A 35 -14.20 -7.34 -7.31
CA VAL A 35 -13.47 -6.65 -8.40
C VAL A 35 -13.99 -5.24 -8.60
N LEU A 36 -15.31 -5.04 -8.68
CA LEU A 36 -15.90 -3.72 -8.89
C LEU A 36 -15.68 -2.82 -7.67
N ALA A 37 -15.71 -3.37 -6.46
CA ALA A 37 -15.43 -2.61 -5.25
C ALA A 37 -14.01 -2.05 -5.26
N LEU A 38 -13.01 -2.86 -5.63
CA LEU A 38 -11.64 -2.38 -5.83
C LEU A 38 -11.58 -1.35 -6.97
N ILE A 39 -12.27 -1.56 -8.10
CA ILE A 39 -12.31 -0.59 -9.21
C ILE A 39 -12.89 0.75 -8.75
N PHE A 40 -13.94 0.77 -7.95
CA PHE A 40 -14.53 2.03 -7.47
C PHE A 40 -13.62 2.74 -6.46
N GLU A 41 -12.89 2.00 -5.63
CA GLU A 41 -11.85 2.55 -4.76
C GLU A 41 -10.72 3.18 -5.59
N ILE A 42 -10.28 2.51 -6.65
CA ILE A 42 -9.26 3.02 -7.58
C ILE A 42 -9.79 4.19 -8.38
N ALA A 43 -11.03 4.11 -8.87
CA ALA A 43 -11.61 5.18 -9.65
C ALA A 43 -11.64 6.46 -8.82
N ALA A 44 -11.84 6.38 -7.50
CA ALA A 44 -11.74 7.55 -6.64
C ALA A 44 -10.34 8.18 -6.66
N ASP A 45 -9.30 7.37 -6.47
CA ASP A 45 -7.91 7.82 -6.37
C ASP A 45 -7.24 8.11 -7.73
N ALA A 46 -7.70 7.44 -8.78
CA ALA A 46 -7.15 7.56 -10.12
C ALA A 46 -7.90 8.61 -10.94
N PHE A 47 -9.20 8.87 -10.71
CA PHE A 47 -9.88 9.99 -11.39
C PHE A 47 -9.59 11.34 -10.81
N SER A 48 -9.39 11.44 -9.49
CA SER A 48 -8.91 12.68 -8.87
C SER A 48 -7.69 13.21 -9.62
N VAL A 49 -6.80 12.30 -10.03
CA VAL A 49 -5.59 12.62 -10.79
C VAL A 49 -5.80 12.58 -12.30
N ALA A 50 -6.62 11.69 -12.84
CA ALA A 50 -6.88 11.59 -14.29
C ALA A 50 -7.64 12.80 -14.85
N ALA A 51 -8.49 13.47 -14.05
CA ALA A 51 -9.10 14.74 -14.44
C ALA A 51 -8.05 15.81 -14.78
N TYR A 52 -6.90 15.79 -14.09
CA TYR A 52 -5.77 16.67 -14.35
C TYR A 52 -4.72 16.05 -15.29
N GLN A 53 -4.76 14.74 -15.54
CA GLN A 53 -3.77 14.06 -16.39
C GLN A 53 -3.74 14.63 -17.81
N THR A 54 -4.91 14.86 -18.41
CA THR A 54 -5.05 15.42 -19.75
C THR A 54 -4.49 16.85 -19.81
N LEU A 55 -4.85 17.67 -18.83
CA LEU A 55 -4.32 19.01 -18.65
C LEU A 55 -2.80 19.00 -18.54
N LEU A 56 -2.24 18.18 -17.66
CA LEU A 56 -0.80 18.11 -17.40
C LEU A 56 -0.02 17.54 -18.59
N ALA A 57 -0.63 16.63 -19.36
CA ALA A 57 -0.08 16.16 -20.61
C ALA A 57 0.03 17.30 -21.63
N ILE A 58 -1.02 18.11 -21.80
CA ILE A 58 -1.04 19.27 -22.69
C ILE A 58 -0.08 20.35 -22.19
N HIS A 59 -0.04 20.62 -20.89
CA HIS A 59 0.89 21.56 -20.26
C HIS A 59 2.35 21.19 -20.52
N GLY A 60 2.71 19.92 -20.26
CA GLY A 60 4.06 19.41 -20.49
C GLY A 60 4.44 19.40 -21.96
N ALA A 61 3.45 19.27 -22.85
CA ALA A 61 3.59 19.42 -24.29
C ALA A 61 3.55 20.88 -24.77
N GLN A 62 3.50 21.89 -23.89
CA GLN A 62 3.41 23.31 -24.25
C GLN A 62 2.22 23.63 -25.17
N GLY A 63 1.07 23.01 -24.92
CA GLY A 63 -0.15 23.22 -25.70
C GLY A 63 -0.26 22.36 -26.97
N TYR A 64 0.77 21.57 -27.32
CA TYR A 64 0.72 20.69 -28.50
C TYR A 64 0.00 19.37 -28.19
N HIS A 65 -1.29 19.28 -28.54
CA HIS A 65 -2.11 18.08 -28.33
C HIS A 65 -1.52 16.82 -28.97
N GLU A 66 -0.93 16.92 -30.17
CA GLU A 66 -0.34 15.76 -30.86
C GLU A 66 0.83 15.14 -30.07
N ILE A 67 1.67 15.99 -29.47
CA ILE A 67 2.78 15.55 -28.61
C ILE A 67 2.23 14.93 -27.33
N ALA A 68 1.20 15.55 -26.74
CA ALA A 68 0.54 15.02 -25.54
C ALA A 68 -0.09 13.64 -25.78
N ILE A 69 -0.77 13.45 -26.91
CA ILE A 69 -1.37 12.17 -27.31
C ILE A 69 -0.27 11.13 -27.54
N ALA A 70 0.82 11.47 -28.24
CA ALA A 70 1.94 10.56 -28.45
C ALA A 70 2.59 10.12 -27.12
N ALA A 71 2.84 11.07 -26.22
CA ALA A 71 3.37 10.81 -24.88
C ALA A 71 2.44 9.86 -24.09
N PHE A 72 1.14 10.13 -24.10
CA PHE A 72 0.13 9.33 -23.42
C PHE A 72 0.00 7.92 -24.02
N MET A 73 0.11 7.75 -25.35
CA MET A 73 0.10 6.44 -26.00
C MET A 73 1.29 5.59 -25.55
N VAL A 74 2.50 6.14 -25.53
CA VAL A 74 3.69 5.40 -25.07
C VAL A 74 3.54 5.01 -23.60
N LEU A 75 3.10 5.94 -22.76
CA LEU A 75 2.78 5.69 -21.36
C LEU A 75 1.76 4.56 -21.17
N SER A 76 0.67 4.57 -21.96
CA SER A 76 -0.36 3.53 -21.95
C SER A 76 0.19 2.16 -22.33
N ILE A 77 1.09 2.09 -23.32
CA ILE A 77 1.77 0.86 -23.73
C ILE A 77 2.67 0.35 -22.59
N LEU A 78 3.46 1.22 -21.97
CA LEU A 78 4.35 0.88 -20.84
C LEU A 78 3.55 0.34 -19.65
N LEU A 79 2.43 0.96 -19.32
CA LEU A 79 1.53 0.50 -18.27
C LEU A 79 0.94 -0.88 -18.62
N PHE A 80 0.25 -0.99 -19.75
CA PHE A 80 -0.54 -2.18 -20.10
C PHE A 80 0.31 -3.42 -20.40
N PHE A 81 1.42 -3.26 -21.12
CA PHE A 81 2.28 -4.36 -21.53
C PHE A 81 3.48 -4.58 -20.60
N GLY A 82 3.84 -3.59 -19.78
CA GLY A 82 4.94 -3.65 -18.82
C GLY A 82 4.47 -3.87 -17.38
N ILE A 83 3.92 -2.81 -16.77
CA ILE A 83 3.61 -2.74 -15.34
C ILE A 83 2.50 -3.73 -14.94
N VAL A 84 1.39 -3.76 -15.68
CA VAL A 84 0.22 -4.60 -15.36
C VAL A 84 0.60 -6.09 -15.24
N PRO A 85 1.34 -6.71 -16.18
CA PRO A 85 1.82 -8.07 -16.04
C PRO A 85 2.68 -8.33 -14.79
N ALA A 86 3.58 -7.40 -14.43
CA ALA A 86 4.45 -7.54 -13.27
C ALA A 86 3.63 -7.53 -11.97
N TYR A 87 2.68 -6.60 -11.86
CA TYR A 87 1.77 -6.49 -10.73
C TYR A 87 0.89 -7.73 -10.58
N LYS A 88 0.36 -8.26 -11.68
CA LYS A 88 -0.39 -9.52 -11.68
C LYS A 88 0.43 -10.71 -11.19
N ALA A 89 1.70 -10.78 -11.59
CA ALA A 89 2.60 -11.84 -11.14
C ALA A 89 2.90 -11.72 -9.64
N GLY A 90 3.15 -10.51 -9.13
CA GLY A 90 3.31 -10.24 -7.71
C GLY A 90 2.07 -10.64 -6.90
N ALA A 91 0.88 -10.23 -7.35
CA ALA A 91 -0.39 -10.57 -6.72
C ALA A 91 -0.70 -12.08 -6.75
N TYR A 92 -0.30 -12.80 -7.80
CA TYR A 92 -0.42 -14.25 -7.85
C TYR A 92 0.47 -14.94 -6.81
N LEU A 93 1.74 -14.51 -6.70
CA LEU A 93 2.68 -15.06 -5.73
C LEU A 93 2.22 -14.78 -4.29
N ARG A 94 1.99 -13.50 -3.94
CA ARG A 94 1.60 -13.07 -2.59
C ARG A 94 0.52 -11.97 -2.64
N PRO A 95 -0.76 -12.34 -2.72
CA PRO A 95 -1.88 -11.38 -2.78
C PRO A 95 -2.13 -10.65 -1.45
N ASN A 96 -1.51 -11.11 -0.35
CA ASN A 96 -1.65 -10.50 0.98
C ASN A 96 -0.48 -9.58 1.34
N ALA A 97 0.43 -9.26 0.40
CA ALA A 97 1.61 -8.48 0.70
C ALA A 97 1.24 -7.06 1.18
N GLY A 98 0.25 -6.40 0.57
CA GLY A 98 -0.22 -5.09 1.02
C GLY A 98 0.72 -3.94 0.61
N GLY A 99 1.22 -3.96 -0.63
CA GLY A 99 2.03 -2.89 -1.22
C GLY A 99 3.42 -3.33 -1.70
N SER A 100 4.14 -2.42 -2.36
CA SER A 100 5.46 -2.67 -2.98
C SER A 100 6.54 -3.05 -1.95
N GLY A 101 6.64 -2.32 -0.84
CA GLY A 101 7.61 -2.58 0.24
C GLY A 101 7.44 -3.94 0.94
N PRO A 102 6.25 -4.30 1.43
CA PRO A 102 5.98 -5.63 2.00
C PRO A 102 6.14 -6.79 1.00
N LEU A 103 5.88 -6.56 -0.29
CA LEU A 103 6.08 -7.56 -1.33
C LEU A 103 7.55 -7.98 -1.44
N VAL A 104 8.47 -7.02 -1.32
CA VAL A 104 9.93 -7.29 -1.27
C VAL A 104 10.26 -8.25 -0.13
N GLU A 105 9.70 -8.05 1.06
CA GLU A 105 9.96 -8.94 2.20
C GLU A 105 9.39 -10.34 1.99
N ALA A 106 8.21 -10.40 1.36
CA ALA A 106 7.48 -11.65 1.17
C ALA A 106 8.13 -12.56 0.12
N ILE A 107 8.55 -12.01 -1.03
CA ILE A 107 8.99 -12.80 -2.19
C ILE A 107 10.36 -12.40 -2.74
N GLY A 108 10.91 -11.27 -2.30
CA GLY A 108 12.19 -10.75 -2.76
C GLY A 108 13.39 -11.49 -2.14
N PRO A 109 14.55 -11.47 -2.83
CA PRO A 109 15.79 -12.04 -2.34
C PRO A 109 16.39 -11.18 -1.22
N PRO A 110 17.23 -11.74 -0.33
CA PRO A 110 17.81 -11.01 0.80
C PRO A 110 18.50 -9.70 0.42
N LYS A 111 19.18 -9.68 -0.75
CA LYS A 111 19.89 -8.50 -1.28
C LYS A 111 18.97 -7.32 -1.61
N LEU A 112 17.67 -7.54 -1.84
CA LEU A 112 16.72 -6.49 -2.17
C LEU A 112 15.93 -5.99 -0.95
N ARG A 113 16.09 -6.57 0.25
CA ARG A 113 15.29 -6.20 1.44
C ARG A 113 15.41 -4.73 1.83
N TRP A 114 16.54 -4.09 1.57
CA TRP A 114 16.69 -2.65 1.81
C TRP A 114 15.68 -1.81 1.02
N LEU A 115 15.24 -2.27 -0.16
CA LEU A 115 14.17 -1.63 -0.95
C LEU A 115 12.81 -1.64 -0.23
N SER A 116 12.59 -2.58 0.70
CA SER A 116 11.37 -2.59 1.52
C SER A 116 11.26 -1.33 2.36
N TRP A 117 12.39 -0.84 2.90
CA TRP A 117 12.45 0.36 3.73
C TRP A 117 12.15 1.60 2.90
N VAL A 118 12.82 1.72 1.75
CA VAL A 118 12.61 2.81 0.80
C VAL A 118 11.16 2.82 0.30
N GLY A 119 10.61 1.68 -0.10
CA GLY A 119 9.23 1.57 -0.55
C GLY A 119 8.21 1.95 0.52
N THR A 120 8.45 1.56 1.78
CA THR A 120 7.59 1.96 2.91
C THR A 120 7.63 3.48 3.13
N SER A 121 8.82 4.09 3.07
CA SER A 121 9.00 5.54 3.23
C SER A 121 8.34 6.34 2.10
N LEU A 122 8.53 5.90 0.86
CA LEU A 122 7.97 6.57 -0.32
C LEU A 122 6.45 6.46 -0.36
N PHE A 123 5.88 5.33 0.04
CA PHE A 123 4.43 5.18 0.17
C PHE A 123 3.84 6.11 1.24
N PHE A 124 4.54 6.30 2.36
CA PHE A 124 4.09 7.24 3.38
C PHE A 124 4.10 8.70 2.87
N LEU A 125 5.11 9.07 2.09
CA LEU A 125 5.17 10.36 1.41
C LEU A 125 4.05 10.49 0.37
N ASP A 126 3.82 9.45 -0.44
CA ASP A 126 2.76 9.35 -1.43
C ASP A 126 1.39 9.63 -0.79
N ALA A 127 1.08 8.96 0.33
CA ALA A 127 -0.17 9.18 1.08
C ALA A 127 -0.37 10.63 1.54
N ILE A 128 0.68 11.30 2.02
CA ILE A 128 0.63 12.71 2.43
C ILE A 128 0.33 13.60 1.21
N LEU A 129 1.02 13.35 0.09
CA LEU A 129 0.85 14.13 -1.14
C LEU A 129 -0.53 13.92 -1.77
N THR A 130 -1.08 12.70 -1.73
CA THR A 130 -2.46 12.40 -2.17
C THR A 130 -3.47 13.27 -1.42
N ILE A 131 -3.33 13.41 -0.09
CA ILE A 131 -4.23 14.23 0.71
C ILE A 131 -4.12 15.70 0.31
N ILE A 132 -2.90 16.21 0.12
CA ILE A 132 -2.67 17.61 -0.27
C ILE A 132 -3.28 17.90 -1.64
N ILE A 133 -2.94 17.10 -2.66
CA ILE A 133 -3.47 17.27 -4.02
C ILE A 133 -4.99 17.20 -4.01
N SER A 134 -5.54 16.16 -3.39
CA SER A 134 -6.98 15.95 -3.38
C SER A 134 -7.73 17.05 -2.62
N SER A 135 -7.14 17.65 -1.59
CA SER A 135 -7.75 18.76 -0.83
C SER A 135 -7.74 20.07 -1.60
N ILE A 136 -6.62 20.38 -2.26
CA ILE A 136 -6.49 21.57 -3.10
C ILE A 136 -7.41 21.44 -4.32
N SER A 137 -7.37 20.30 -5.02
CA SER A 137 -8.23 20.07 -6.17
C SER A 137 -9.73 20.07 -5.80
N ALA A 138 -10.12 19.49 -4.66
CA ALA A 138 -11.53 19.55 -4.21
C ALA A 138 -11.97 20.99 -3.93
N THR A 139 -11.06 21.79 -3.36
CA THR A 139 -11.28 23.22 -3.14
C THR A 139 -11.44 23.95 -4.46
N ASP A 140 -10.54 23.73 -5.41
CA ASP A 140 -10.59 24.34 -6.74
C ASP A 140 -11.92 24.06 -7.44
N VAL A 141 -12.38 22.80 -7.43
CA VAL A 141 -13.69 22.42 -7.99
C VAL A 141 -14.85 23.05 -7.22
N THR A 142 -14.77 23.18 -5.89
CA THR A 142 -15.83 23.80 -5.08
C THR A 142 -15.96 25.29 -5.38
N MET A 143 -14.84 25.98 -5.60
CA MET A 143 -14.82 27.40 -5.97
C MET A 143 -15.44 27.66 -7.34
N LEU A 144 -15.58 26.64 -8.20
CA LEU A 144 -16.32 26.76 -9.46
C LEU A 144 -17.83 26.91 -9.24
N ILE A 145 -18.33 26.27 -8.18
CA ILE A 145 -19.75 26.32 -7.81
C ILE A 145 -20.00 27.54 -6.91
N LEU A 146 -19.01 27.88 -6.07
CA LEU A 146 -19.08 28.95 -5.06
C LEU A 146 -17.82 29.84 -5.13
N PRO A 147 -17.71 30.72 -6.14
CA PRO A 147 -16.52 31.55 -6.36
C PRO A 147 -16.20 32.52 -5.22
N GLU A 148 -17.21 32.88 -4.42
CA GLU A 148 -17.05 33.71 -3.21
C GLU A 148 -16.07 33.13 -2.18
N LEU A 149 -15.76 31.82 -2.26
CA LEU A 149 -14.83 31.14 -1.37
C LEU A 149 -13.36 31.28 -1.79
N ALA A 150 -13.05 31.92 -2.92
CA ALA A 150 -11.69 32.10 -3.42
C ALA A 150 -10.69 32.68 -2.39
N PRO A 151 -11.03 33.71 -1.58
CA PRO A 151 -10.11 34.22 -0.55
C PRO A 151 -9.77 33.20 0.55
N TYR A 152 -10.60 32.17 0.71
CA TYR A 152 -10.48 31.13 1.74
C TYR A 152 -9.97 29.80 1.20
N ARG A 153 -9.44 29.75 -0.04
CA ARG A 153 -8.95 28.53 -0.71
C ARG A 153 -8.15 27.60 0.21
N ILE A 154 -7.10 28.12 0.85
CA ILE A 154 -6.23 27.30 1.73
C ILE A 154 -6.97 26.79 2.97
N ALA A 155 -7.80 27.63 3.59
CA ALA A 155 -8.57 27.25 4.77
C ALA A 155 -9.62 26.18 4.42
N LEU A 156 -10.22 26.25 3.23
CA LEU A 156 -11.16 25.25 2.75
C LEU A 156 -10.47 23.91 2.48
N ALA A 157 -9.27 23.92 1.90
CA ALA A 157 -8.46 22.72 1.70
C ALA A 157 -8.11 22.03 3.04
N GLU A 158 -7.70 22.80 4.05
CA GLU A 158 -7.45 22.27 5.41
C GLU A 158 -8.72 21.72 6.06
N LEU A 159 -9.86 22.41 5.89
CA LEU A 159 -11.16 21.97 6.41
C LEU A 159 -11.57 20.62 5.79
N PHE A 160 -11.36 20.44 4.49
CA PHE A 160 -11.63 19.19 3.79
C PHE A 160 -10.76 18.05 4.29
N ALA A 161 -9.44 18.26 4.40
CA ALA A 161 -8.52 17.27 4.96
C ALA A 161 -8.92 16.88 6.39
N PHE A 162 -9.26 17.87 7.22
CA PHE A 162 -9.73 17.64 8.60
C PHE A 162 -11.05 16.86 8.63
N PHE A 163 -12.01 17.21 7.78
CA PHE A 163 -13.32 16.57 7.74
C PHE A 163 -13.22 15.08 7.44
N ILE A 164 -12.47 14.69 6.40
CA ILE A 164 -12.29 13.28 6.05
C ILE A 164 -11.56 12.53 7.15
N MET A 165 -10.51 13.12 7.73
CA MET A 165 -9.81 12.55 8.88
C MET A 165 -10.78 12.30 10.06
N ALA A 166 -11.58 13.29 10.44
CA ALA A 166 -12.51 13.20 11.56
C ALA A 166 -13.55 12.09 11.35
N VAL A 167 -14.11 12.00 10.13
CA VAL A 167 -15.04 10.92 9.76
C VAL A 167 -14.37 9.55 9.88
N LEU A 168 -13.15 9.40 9.37
CA LEU A 168 -12.40 8.13 9.43
C LEU A 168 -12.03 7.72 10.85
N VAL A 169 -11.64 8.66 11.70
CA VAL A 169 -11.31 8.40 13.11
C VAL A 169 -12.57 8.03 13.90
N ALA A 170 -13.68 8.77 13.70
CA ALA A 170 -14.94 8.56 14.42
C ALA A 170 -15.66 7.28 14.01
N MET A 171 -15.80 7.01 12.70
CA MET A 171 -16.49 5.81 12.21
C MET A 171 -15.59 4.57 12.19
N GLY A 172 -14.27 4.77 12.12
CA GLY A 172 -13.29 3.73 11.86
C GLY A 172 -13.22 3.35 10.37
N PRO A 173 -12.03 2.98 9.85
CA PRO A 173 -11.83 2.70 8.42
C PRO A 173 -12.81 1.69 7.83
N LYS A 174 -13.12 0.61 8.59
CA LYS A 174 -13.99 -0.48 8.12
C LYS A 174 -15.43 -0.05 7.86
N ARG A 175 -15.96 0.94 8.61
CA ARG A 175 -17.35 1.42 8.47
C ARG A 175 -17.48 2.53 7.44
N ALA A 176 -16.38 3.22 7.12
CA ALA A 176 -16.36 4.27 6.12
C ALA A 176 -16.22 3.71 4.68
N VAL A 177 -15.60 2.54 4.49
CA VAL A 177 -15.44 1.87 3.17
C VAL A 177 -16.71 1.83 2.31
N PRO A 178 -17.90 1.44 2.82
CA PRO A 178 -19.12 1.48 2.02
C PRO A 178 -19.49 2.87 1.47
N LEU A 179 -19.20 3.94 2.22
CA LEU A 179 -19.43 5.31 1.77
C LEU A 179 -18.53 5.65 0.57
N PHE A 180 -17.25 5.28 0.65
CA PHE A 180 -16.29 5.43 -0.45
C PHE A 180 -16.71 4.65 -1.70
N LEU A 181 -17.23 3.42 -1.52
CA LEU A 181 -17.71 2.58 -2.62
C LEU A 181 -18.92 3.19 -3.33
N ILE A 182 -19.89 3.74 -2.58
CA ILE A 182 -21.08 4.37 -3.17
C ILE A 182 -20.67 5.58 -4.00
N GLY A 183 -19.88 6.50 -3.42
CA GLY A 183 -19.42 7.69 -4.14
C GLY A 183 -18.55 7.36 -5.36
N GLY A 184 -17.59 6.45 -5.20
CA GLY A 184 -16.74 5.95 -6.29
C GLY A 184 -17.55 5.29 -7.41
N SER A 185 -18.57 4.51 -7.07
CA SER A 185 -19.45 3.86 -8.05
C SER A 185 -20.30 4.86 -8.83
N ALA A 186 -20.91 5.83 -8.14
CA ALA A 186 -21.75 6.84 -8.75
C ALA A 186 -20.94 7.71 -9.73
N PHE A 187 -19.76 8.16 -9.31
CA PHE A 187 -18.86 8.93 -10.15
C PHE A 187 -18.38 8.10 -11.36
N THR A 188 -17.90 6.87 -11.14
CA THR A 188 -17.41 6.01 -12.23
C THR A 188 -18.47 5.80 -13.32
N LEU A 189 -19.71 5.51 -12.91
CA LEU A 189 -20.82 5.33 -13.85
C LEU A 189 -21.16 6.62 -14.59
N PHE A 190 -21.22 7.74 -13.85
CA PHE A 190 -21.44 9.07 -14.44
C PHE A 190 -20.36 9.39 -15.48
N THR A 191 -19.09 9.23 -15.15
CA THR A 191 -17.97 9.55 -16.04
C THR A 191 -17.92 8.67 -17.28
N ILE A 192 -18.27 7.38 -17.18
CA ILE A 192 -18.37 6.51 -18.36
C ILE A 192 -19.42 7.03 -19.34
N VAL A 193 -20.60 7.40 -18.84
CA VAL A 193 -21.69 7.93 -19.68
C VAL A 193 -21.31 9.29 -20.24
N ALA A 194 -20.83 10.20 -19.39
CA ALA A 194 -20.44 11.55 -19.77
C ALA A 194 -19.31 11.55 -20.82
N LEU A 195 -18.24 10.78 -20.61
CA LEU A 195 -17.16 10.66 -21.58
C LEU A 195 -17.60 9.93 -22.86
N GLY A 196 -18.55 9.00 -22.77
CA GLY A 196 -19.16 8.40 -23.96
C GLY A 196 -19.85 9.45 -24.84
N ILE A 197 -20.57 10.39 -24.22
CA ILE A 197 -21.19 11.53 -24.91
C ILE A 197 -20.10 12.44 -25.48
N VAL A 198 -19.16 12.90 -24.66
CA VAL A 198 -18.03 13.77 -25.07
C VAL A 198 -17.29 13.18 -26.28
N GLY A 199 -16.91 11.90 -26.23
CA GLY A 199 -16.17 11.26 -27.32
C GLY A 199 -16.98 11.15 -28.61
N ALA A 200 -18.27 10.81 -28.51
CA ALA A 200 -19.16 10.72 -29.67
C ALA A 200 -19.40 12.09 -30.32
N THR A 201 -19.61 13.13 -29.50
CA THR A 201 -19.85 14.49 -30.00
C THR A 201 -18.58 15.15 -30.50
N ALA A 202 -17.43 14.93 -29.87
CA ALA A 202 -16.16 15.47 -30.36
C ALA A 202 -15.81 14.91 -31.74
N ALA A 203 -16.13 13.63 -32.00
CA ALA A 203 -15.98 13.03 -33.31
C ALA A 203 -17.00 13.53 -34.34
N GLY A 204 -18.23 13.85 -33.90
CA GLY A 204 -19.33 14.26 -34.77
C GLY A 204 -19.38 15.76 -35.08
N ASN A 205 -18.91 16.60 -34.16
CA ASN A 205 -19.05 18.06 -34.19
C ASN A 205 -17.74 18.75 -33.77
N PRO A 206 -16.66 18.65 -34.58
CA PRO A 206 -15.40 19.32 -34.31
C PRO A 206 -15.53 20.86 -34.31
N GLU A 207 -16.53 21.42 -35.00
CA GLU A 207 -16.78 22.84 -35.10
C GLU A 207 -17.12 23.51 -33.76
N TRP A 208 -17.49 22.76 -32.72
CA TRP A 208 -17.78 23.27 -31.38
C TRP A 208 -16.56 23.87 -30.66
N ALA A 209 -15.36 23.77 -31.24
CA ALA A 209 -14.13 24.36 -30.73
C ALA A 209 -14.24 25.86 -30.42
N PHE A 210 -15.12 26.61 -31.10
CA PHE A 210 -15.25 28.06 -30.89
C PHE A 210 -15.69 28.44 -29.46
N MET A 211 -16.42 27.56 -28.75
CA MET A 211 -16.85 27.82 -27.37
C MET A 211 -15.70 27.75 -26.37
N THR A 212 -14.66 26.96 -26.69
CA THR A 212 -13.50 26.78 -25.81
C THR A 212 -12.89 28.12 -25.44
N GLN A 213 -12.76 29.04 -26.41
CA GLN A 213 -12.16 30.34 -26.17
C GLN A 213 -12.96 31.15 -25.13
N GLY A 214 -14.28 31.26 -25.29
CA GLY A 214 -15.11 32.00 -24.33
C GLY A 214 -15.18 31.35 -22.94
N ILE A 215 -15.18 30.01 -22.85
CA ILE A 215 -15.11 29.32 -21.55
C ILE A 215 -13.79 29.64 -20.85
N VAL A 216 -12.67 29.57 -21.57
CA VAL A 216 -11.34 29.81 -21.00
C VAL A 216 -11.17 31.27 -20.59
N SER A 217 -11.56 32.22 -21.44
CA SER A 217 -11.48 33.65 -21.12
C SER A 217 -12.31 34.01 -19.88
N ARG A 218 -13.52 33.43 -19.73
CA ARG A 218 -14.33 33.58 -18.52
C ARG A 218 -13.59 33.08 -17.27
N LEU A 219 -12.92 31.94 -17.37
CA LEU A 219 -12.19 31.36 -16.24
C LEU A 219 -10.96 32.20 -15.85
N GLU A 220 -10.27 32.79 -16.83
CA GLU A 220 -9.16 33.73 -16.60
C GLU A 220 -9.68 35.02 -15.97
N ALA A 221 -10.76 35.61 -16.50
CA ALA A 221 -11.34 36.87 -15.99
C ALA A 221 -11.84 36.76 -14.54
N ASN A 222 -12.39 35.60 -14.16
CA ASN A 222 -12.85 35.35 -12.79
C ASN A 222 -11.71 34.95 -11.83
N GLY A 223 -10.45 34.94 -12.29
CA GLY A 223 -9.29 34.52 -11.49
C GLY A 223 -9.35 33.04 -11.08
N VAL A 224 -10.14 32.23 -11.78
CA VAL A 224 -10.28 30.79 -11.54
C VAL A 224 -9.10 30.04 -12.17
N VAL A 225 -8.62 30.52 -13.31
CA VAL A 225 -7.43 30.00 -13.98
C VAL A 225 -6.33 31.05 -13.92
N GLU A 226 -5.21 30.69 -13.28
CA GLU A 226 -4.05 31.58 -13.13
C GLU A 226 -3.11 31.52 -14.35
N HIS A 227 -3.06 30.38 -15.05
CA HIS A 227 -2.15 30.18 -16.17
C HIS A 227 -2.74 29.31 -17.28
N VAL A 228 -2.78 29.84 -18.52
CA VAL A 228 -3.21 29.12 -19.72
C VAL A 228 -2.03 28.89 -20.67
N VAL A 229 -1.80 27.64 -21.06
CA VAL A 229 -0.75 27.26 -22.01
C VAL A 229 -1.38 26.85 -23.34
N ARG A 230 -1.05 27.62 -24.39
CA ARG A 230 -1.45 27.41 -25.78
C ARG A 230 -0.22 27.12 -26.65
N ALA A 231 -0.42 26.40 -27.76
CA ALA A 231 0.64 26.19 -28.73
C ALA A 231 0.98 27.54 -29.41
N GLN A 232 2.23 27.98 -29.31
CA GLN A 232 2.65 29.31 -29.81
C GLN A 232 2.89 29.34 -31.33
N GLN A 233 3.18 28.20 -31.95
CA GLN A 233 3.52 28.07 -33.38
C GLN A 233 3.02 26.71 -33.92
N ASP A 234 2.97 26.53 -35.23
CA ASP A 234 2.67 25.20 -35.79
C ASP A 234 3.75 24.18 -35.46
N LEU A 235 3.36 22.91 -35.25
CA LEU A 235 4.29 21.82 -34.93
C LEU A 235 5.39 21.64 -36.00
N SER A 236 5.09 21.97 -37.26
CA SER A 236 6.03 21.95 -38.39
C SER A 236 7.15 23.00 -38.28
N ALA A 237 6.94 24.05 -37.48
CA ALA A 237 7.91 25.11 -37.25
C ALA A 237 8.91 24.77 -36.12
N ILE A 238 8.64 23.72 -35.34
CA ILE A 238 9.47 23.32 -34.20
C ILE A 238 10.51 22.28 -34.61
N GLY A 239 11.77 22.50 -34.21
CA GLY A 239 12.85 21.54 -34.43
C GLY A 239 12.64 20.22 -33.66
N THR A 240 13.12 19.11 -34.23
CA THR A 240 12.98 17.75 -33.65
C THR A 240 13.42 17.63 -32.19
N VAL A 241 14.45 18.39 -31.77
CA VAL A 241 14.95 18.40 -30.39
C VAL A 241 13.88 18.91 -29.41
N LEU A 242 13.19 20.00 -29.75
CA LEU A 242 12.12 20.57 -28.93
C LEU A 242 10.90 19.63 -28.89
N VAL A 243 10.58 18.95 -29.99
CA VAL A 243 9.54 17.92 -30.02
C VAL A 243 9.83 16.82 -29.01
N PHE A 244 11.06 16.29 -28.97
CA PHE A 244 11.44 15.27 -27.97
C PHE A 244 11.44 15.82 -26.55
N GLN A 245 11.86 17.07 -26.35
CA GLN A 245 11.82 17.71 -25.04
C GLN A 245 10.39 17.83 -24.51
N PHE A 246 9.46 18.37 -25.34
CA PHE A 246 8.04 18.47 -25.00
C PHE A 246 7.40 17.10 -24.82
N PHE A 247 7.79 16.11 -25.63
CA PHE A 247 7.34 14.73 -25.49
C PHE A 247 7.72 14.15 -24.12
N PHE A 248 9.00 14.23 -23.72
CA PHE A 248 9.42 13.69 -22.43
C PHE A 248 8.85 14.48 -21.24
N ARG A 249 8.73 15.80 -21.35
CA ARG A 249 8.08 16.65 -20.33
C ARG A 249 6.60 16.30 -20.18
N SER A 250 5.89 16.16 -21.30
CA SER A 250 4.49 15.69 -21.33
C SER A 250 4.36 14.30 -20.72
N MET A 251 5.23 13.34 -21.09
CA MET A 251 5.27 12.02 -20.47
C MET A 251 5.45 12.12 -18.95
N SER A 252 6.43 12.89 -18.47
CA SER A 252 6.71 13.01 -17.03
C SER A 252 5.50 13.52 -16.23
N SER A 253 4.70 14.39 -16.85
CA SER A 253 3.55 15.03 -16.22
C SER A 253 2.33 14.11 -16.27
N ALA A 254 2.05 13.54 -17.44
CA ALA A 254 0.97 12.57 -17.66
C ALA A 254 1.12 11.26 -16.87
N MET A 255 2.32 10.91 -16.39
CA MET A 255 2.53 9.72 -15.54
C MET A 255 1.62 9.72 -14.31
N LEU A 256 1.29 10.88 -13.78
CA LEU A 256 0.46 11.06 -12.59
C LEU A 256 -0.85 10.29 -12.61
N GLY A 257 -1.55 10.24 -13.75
CA GLY A 257 -2.85 9.57 -13.83
C GLY A 257 -2.79 8.05 -13.65
N PHE A 258 -1.60 7.48 -13.47
CA PHE A 258 -1.41 6.06 -13.14
C PHE A 258 -1.09 5.81 -11.66
N SER A 259 -1.05 6.84 -10.83
CA SER A 259 -0.72 6.77 -9.40
C SER A 259 -1.61 5.81 -8.60
N GLY A 260 -2.93 5.85 -8.80
CA GLY A 260 -3.89 4.97 -8.13
C GLY A 260 -3.72 3.46 -8.41
N TYR A 261 -2.78 3.07 -9.28
CA TYR A 261 -2.50 1.68 -9.61
C TYR A 261 -1.75 0.92 -8.49
N GLU A 262 -0.99 1.61 -7.62
CA GLU A 262 -0.38 0.97 -6.44
C GLU A 262 -1.40 0.62 -5.35
N VAL A 263 -2.56 1.29 -5.34
CA VAL A 263 -3.60 1.05 -4.32
C VAL A 263 -4.22 -0.35 -4.47
N ILE A 264 -4.34 -0.89 -5.69
CA ILE A 264 -5.01 -2.20 -5.92
C ILE A 264 -4.33 -3.34 -5.16
N PRO A 265 -2.99 -3.54 -5.27
CA PRO A 265 -2.33 -4.57 -4.48
C PRO A 265 -2.23 -4.22 -2.99
N ALA A 266 -2.22 -2.93 -2.62
CA ALA A 266 -2.20 -2.50 -1.22
C ALA A 266 -3.53 -2.85 -0.51
N SER A 267 -4.67 -2.54 -1.13
CA SER A 267 -6.02 -2.88 -0.67
C SER A 267 -6.39 -4.35 -0.89
N GLY A 268 -5.61 -5.08 -1.70
CA GLY A 268 -5.74 -6.52 -1.95
C GLY A 268 -5.76 -7.41 -0.70
N LYS A 269 -5.27 -6.93 0.45
CA LYS A 269 -5.41 -7.62 1.75
C LYS A 269 -6.87 -7.84 2.13
N HIS A 270 -7.79 -6.98 1.69
CA HIS A 270 -9.22 -7.05 1.98
C HIS A 270 -10.03 -7.68 0.85
N ALA A 271 -9.38 -8.10 -0.24
CA ALA A 271 -10.05 -8.68 -1.39
C ALA A 271 -10.75 -10.02 -1.08
N ALA A 272 -11.87 -10.27 -1.77
CA ALA A 272 -12.59 -11.54 -1.73
C ALA A 272 -11.72 -12.70 -2.26
N ARG A 273 -11.98 -13.93 -1.79
CA ARG A 273 -11.20 -15.11 -2.18
C ARG A 273 -11.77 -15.78 -3.44
N PRO A 274 -10.93 -16.23 -4.40
CA PRO A 274 -9.46 -16.16 -4.43
C PRO A 274 -8.91 -14.75 -4.78
N LYS A 275 -8.13 -14.18 -3.85
CA LYS A 275 -7.66 -12.79 -3.90
C LYS A 275 -6.86 -12.45 -5.16
N TRP A 276 -5.98 -13.35 -5.59
CA TRP A 276 -5.17 -13.14 -6.79
C TRP A 276 -6.04 -12.89 -8.02
N LYS A 277 -7.20 -13.55 -8.12
CA LYS A 277 -8.09 -13.43 -9.28
C LYS A 277 -8.82 -12.10 -9.26
N VAL A 278 -9.27 -11.68 -8.07
CA VAL A 278 -9.91 -10.38 -7.86
C VAL A 278 -8.94 -9.26 -8.23
N ILE A 279 -7.75 -9.27 -7.64
CA ILE A 279 -6.69 -8.27 -7.88
C ILE A 279 -6.27 -8.28 -9.35
N ASN A 280 -6.05 -9.45 -9.97
CA ASN A 280 -5.64 -9.52 -11.38
C ASN A 280 -6.69 -8.98 -12.34
N THR A 281 -7.98 -9.24 -12.10
CA THR A 281 -9.04 -8.69 -12.94
C THR A 281 -9.18 -7.18 -12.70
N ALA A 282 -9.15 -6.72 -11.45
CA ALA A 282 -9.22 -5.30 -11.10
C ALA A 282 -8.07 -4.50 -11.75
N LEU A 283 -6.83 -4.99 -11.66
CA LEU A 283 -5.64 -4.44 -12.33
C LEU A 283 -5.87 -4.23 -13.84
N THR A 284 -6.44 -5.22 -14.54
CA THR A 284 -6.70 -5.07 -15.98
C THR A 284 -7.83 -4.13 -16.31
N LEU A 285 -8.94 -4.22 -15.58
CA LEU A 285 -10.07 -3.33 -15.83
C LEU A 285 -9.69 -1.87 -15.52
N ALA A 286 -8.97 -1.62 -14.42
CA ALA A 286 -8.45 -0.31 -14.10
C ALA A 286 -7.51 0.24 -15.19
N ALA A 287 -6.61 -0.58 -15.74
CA ALA A 287 -5.74 -0.13 -16.83
C ALA A 287 -6.52 0.19 -18.12
N ILE A 288 -7.48 -0.67 -18.52
CA ILE A 288 -8.34 -0.40 -19.69
C ILE A 288 -9.12 0.89 -19.47
N PHE A 289 -9.63 1.06 -18.26
CA PHE A 289 -10.41 2.21 -17.88
C PHE A 289 -9.62 3.51 -17.95
N LEU A 290 -8.48 3.60 -17.25
CA LEU A 290 -7.63 4.80 -17.23
C LEU A 290 -7.08 5.17 -18.61
N ILE A 291 -6.65 4.17 -19.38
CA ILE A 291 -6.20 4.39 -20.76
C ILE A 291 -7.38 4.89 -21.60
N GLY A 292 -8.55 4.24 -21.50
CA GLY A 292 -9.74 4.60 -22.26
C GLY A 292 -10.21 6.02 -21.98
N THR A 293 -10.33 6.40 -20.70
CA THR A 293 -10.76 7.74 -20.32
C THR A 293 -9.76 8.80 -20.78
N GLY A 294 -8.46 8.56 -20.61
CA GLY A 294 -7.43 9.52 -21.04
C GLY A 294 -7.35 9.66 -22.57
N VAL A 295 -7.54 8.58 -23.34
CA VAL A 295 -7.60 8.67 -24.82
C VAL A 295 -8.80 9.50 -25.26
N VAL A 296 -9.99 9.26 -24.69
CA VAL A 296 -11.21 9.98 -25.07
C VAL A 296 -11.10 11.46 -24.73
N GLN A 297 -10.59 11.80 -23.54
CA GLN A 297 -10.36 13.18 -23.12
C GLN A 297 -9.33 13.88 -24.01
N LEU A 298 -8.14 13.31 -24.21
CA LEU A 298 -7.12 13.93 -25.07
C LEU A 298 -7.60 14.11 -26.51
N TYR A 299 -8.39 13.15 -27.02
CA TYR A 299 -9.01 13.28 -28.34
C TYR A 299 -10.01 14.43 -28.38
N ALA A 300 -10.93 14.51 -27.40
CA ALA A 300 -11.90 15.60 -27.33
C ALA A 300 -11.22 16.97 -27.17
N ALA A 301 -10.22 17.06 -26.29
CA ALA A 301 -9.40 18.25 -26.11
C ALA A 301 -8.68 18.67 -27.40
N GLN A 302 -8.19 17.71 -28.21
CA GLN A 302 -7.61 18.01 -29.51
C GLN A 302 -8.67 18.52 -30.50
N GLN A 303 -9.83 17.87 -30.61
CA GLN A 303 -10.88 18.25 -31.56
C GLN A 303 -11.44 19.64 -31.24
N TRP A 304 -11.64 19.95 -29.96
CA TRP A 304 -12.18 21.23 -29.51
C TRP A 304 -11.10 22.26 -29.12
N GLN A 305 -9.83 21.97 -29.42
CA GLN A 305 -8.69 22.86 -29.18
C GLN A 305 -8.58 23.38 -27.74
N ILE A 306 -8.91 22.54 -26.76
CA ILE A 306 -8.91 22.91 -25.35
C ILE A 306 -7.46 23.11 -24.86
N PRO A 307 -7.08 24.31 -24.39
CA PRO A 307 -5.73 24.54 -23.90
C PRO A 307 -5.52 23.92 -22.51
N SER A 308 -4.27 23.93 -22.04
CA SER A 308 -4.00 23.58 -20.65
C SER A 308 -4.32 24.77 -19.74
N THR A 309 -5.27 24.61 -18.83
CA THR A 309 -5.75 25.63 -17.89
C THR A 309 -5.39 25.26 -16.45
N GLU A 310 -4.41 25.91 -15.83
CA GLU A 310 -4.07 25.64 -14.43
C GLU A 310 -5.21 26.08 -13.49
N GLY A 311 -5.71 25.16 -12.65
CA GLY A 311 -6.84 25.40 -11.74
C GLY A 311 -8.20 24.90 -12.25
N TYR A 312 -8.36 24.64 -13.55
CA TYR A 312 -9.60 24.13 -14.14
C TYR A 312 -9.35 22.89 -15.01
N SER A 313 -9.92 21.74 -14.66
CA SER A 313 -9.64 20.50 -15.39
C SER A 313 -10.18 20.54 -16.82
N THR A 314 -9.41 20.02 -17.79
CA THR A 314 -9.85 19.87 -19.19
C THR A 314 -11.20 19.15 -19.30
N LEU A 315 -11.44 18.16 -18.42
CA LEU A 315 -12.68 17.40 -18.34
C LEU A 315 -13.92 18.29 -18.07
N LEU A 316 -13.78 19.33 -17.26
CA LEU A 316 -14.90 20.23 -16.96
C LEU A 316 -15.22 21.13 -18.15
N ILE A 317 -14.21 21.56 -18.92
CA ILE A 317 -14.42 22.31 -20.16
C ILE A 317 -15.18 21.45 -21.19
N GLU A 318 -14.78 20.18 -21.32
CA GLU A 318 -15.51 19.20 -22.15
C GLU A 318 -16.98 19.06 -21.70
N TYR A 319 -17.22 19.03 -20.39
CA TYR A 319 -18.58 18.95 -19.84
C TYR A 319 -19.40 20.22 -20.07
N GLU A 320 -18.80 21.40 -20.02
CA GLU A 320 -19.47 22.67 -20.34
C GLU A 320 -19.90 22.75 -21.80
N ILE A 321 -19.04 22.32 -22.72
CA ILE A 321 -19.36 22.21 -24.14
C ILE A 321 -20.59 21.31 -24.35
N ILE A 322 -20.61 20.12 -23.71
CA ILE A 322 -21.75 19.20 -23.77
C ILE A 322 -23.00 19.80 -23.13
N ALA A 323 -22.84 20.48 -22.00
CA ALA A 323 -23.93 21.09 -21.27
C ALA A 323 -24.62 22.19 -22.08
N ALA A 324 -23.86 23.02 -22.79
CA ALA A 324 -24.41 24.07 -23.65
C ALA A 324 -25.03 23.51 -24.94
N GLN A 325 -24.35 22.58 -25.62
CA GLN A 325 -24.76 22.12 -26.95
C GLN A 325 -25.78 20.98 -26.93
N THR A 326 -25.49 19.91 -26.18
CA THR A 326 -26.25 18.66 -26.25
C THR A 326 -27.40 18.64 -25.25
N LEU A 327 -27.17 19.22 -24.06
CA LEU A 327 -28.14 19.22 -22.94
C LEU A 327 -28.78 20.59 -22.70
N GLY A 328 -28.32 21.61 -23.43
CA GLY A 328 -28.78 22.98 -23.38
C GLY A 328 -29.58 23.37 -24.63
N ASN A 329 -29.64 24.67 -24.89
CA ASN A 329 -30.39 25.19 -26.04
C ASN A 329 -29.61 25.15 -27.37
N GLY A 330 -28.34 24.72 -27.35
CA GLY A 330 -27.46 24.82 -28.49
C GLY A 330 -26.93 26.24 -28.67
N LEU A 331 -25.75 26.36 -29.29
CA LEU A 331 -25.14 27.66 -29.56
C LEU A 331 -24.41 27.61 -30.89
N SER A 332 -24.68 28.54 -31.78
CA SER A 332 -23.94 28.74 -33.03
C SER A 332 -23.05 29.98 -32.92
N PRO A 333 -21.99 30.09 -33.74
CA PRO A 333 -21.19 31.31 -33.79
C PRO A 333 -22.03 32.57 -34.07
N ASP A 334 -23.13 32.44 -34.80
CA ASP A 334 -24.03 33.55 -35.14
C ASP A 334 -24.85 34.05 -33.94
N ASP A 335 -24.98 33.24 -32.88
CA ASP A 335 -25.67 33.64 -31.64
C ASP A 335 -24.79 34.54 -30.74
N VAL A 336 -23.49 34.61 -31.02
CA VAL A 336 -22.53 35.45 -30.29
C VAL A 336 -22.54 36.86 -30.87
N VAL A 337 -23.56 37.63 -30.48
CA VAL A 337 -23.68 39.04 -30.89
C VAL A 337 -23.11 39.96 -29.82
N VAL A 338 -22.00 40.64 -30.12
CA VAL A 338 -21.44 41.69 -29.25
C VAL A 338 -22.42 42.87 -29.19
N THR A 339 -22.83 43.24 -27.97
CA THR A 339 -23.72 44.36 -27.71
C THR A 339 -22.94 45.58 -27.21
N GLU A 340 -23.58 46.76 -27.22
CA GLU A 340 -22.99 47.97 -26.65
C GLU A 340 -22.69 47.82 -25.15
N ALA A 341 -23.46 47.01 -24.42
CA ALA A 341 -23.21 46.72 -23.02
C ALA A 341 -21.91 45.93 -22.82
N ASP A 342 -21.66 44.91 -23.64
CA ASP A 342 -20.44 44.09 -23.58
C ASP A 342 -19.20 44.94 -23.90
N MET A 343 -19.32 45.88 -24.85
CA MET A 343 -18.27 46.84 -25.19
C MET A 343 -17.99 47.84 -24.05
N GLN A 344 -19.03 48.28 -23.33
CA GLN A 344 -18.88 49.16 -22.17
C GLN A 344 -18.22 48.43 -20.99
N GLU A 345 -18.64 47.20 -20.71
CA GLU A 345 -18.05 46.37 -19.66
C GLU A 345 -16.57 46.06 -19.95
N ALA A 346 -16.23 45.70 -21.19
CA ALA A 346 -14.85 45.53 -21.63
C ALA A 346 -14.01 46.82 -21.50
N ALA A 347 -14.59 47.98 -21.79
CA ALA A 347 -13.93 49.27 -21.63
C ALA A 347 -13.71 49.63 -20.15
N GLU A 348 -14.65 49.29 -19.27
CA GLU A 348 -14.51 49.47 -17.81
C GLU A 348 -13.43 48.56 -17.23
N LEU A 349 -13.38 47.28 -17.63
CA LEU A 349 -12.30 46.36 -17.27
C LEU A 349 -10.94 46.91 -17.71
N TYR A 350 -10.82 47.39 -18.94
CA TYR A 350 -9.60 48.02 -19.43
C TYR A 350 -9.21 49.26 -18.61
N ALA A 351 -10.19 50.10 -18.23
CA ALA A 351 -9.95 51.30 -17.43
C ALA A 351 -9.51 50.99 -15.98
N ASN A 352 -9.87 49.81 -15.44
CA ASN A 352 -9.54 49.37 -14.09
C ASN A 352 -8.22 48.59 -13.99
N LEU A 353 -7.68 48.06 -15.10
CA LEU A 353 -6.36 47.39 -15.17
C LEU A 353 -5.21 48.16 -14.46
N PRO A 354 -5.09 49.50 -14.56
CA PRO A 354 -4.02 50.23 -13.88
C PRO A 354 -4.15 50.19 -12.34
N ALA A 355 -5.38 50.16 -11.82
CA ALA A 355 -5.67 50.12 -10.39
C ALA A 355 -5.44 48.71 -9.81
N GLU A 356 -5.83 47.67 -10.56
CA GLU A 356 -5.55 46.26 -10.20
C GLU A 356 -4.05 45.97 -10.22
N ARG A 357 -3.32 46.41 -11.26
CA ARG A 357 -1.86 46.29 -11.32
C ARG A 357 -1.17 47.00 -10.15
N ALA A 358 -1.66 48.17 -9.74
CA ALA A 358 -1.12 48.87 -8.58
C ALA A 358 -1.38 48.11 -7.27
N ALA A 359 -2.53 47.46 -7.12
CA ALA A 359 -2.87 46.64 -5.96
C ALA A 359 -2.06 45.34 -5.89
N GLU A 360 -1.81 44.67 -7.03
CA GLU A 360 -1.01 43.44 -7.10
C GLU A 360 0.48 43.70 -6.80
N VAL A 361 1.04 44.80 -7.32
CA VAL A 361 2.41 45.22 -7.02
C VAL A 361 2.58 45.55 -5.54
N LEU A 362 1.56 46.15 -4.90
CA LEU A 362 1.55 46.39 -3.45
C LEU A 362 1.50 45.11 -2.62
N LEU A 363 0.93 44.02 -3.17
CA LEU A 363 0.88 42.70 -2.55
C LEU A 363 2.12 41.83 -2.87
N GLY A 364 3.07 42.35 -3.64
CA GLY A 364 4.30 41.64 -4.01
C GLY A 364 4.10 40.52 -5.03
N ARG A 365 3.00 40.55 -5.80
CA ARG A 365 2.76 39.64 -6.93
C ARG A 365 3.22 40.30 -8.24
N GLU A 366 3.83 39.54 -9.15
CA GLU A 366 4.07 40.02 -10.51
C GLU A 366 2.73 40.10 -11.24
N ALA A 367 2.35 41.29 -11.69
CA ALA A 367 1.10 41.49 -12.42
C ALA A 367 1.22 40.90 -13.83
N THR A 368 0.75 39.66 -14.01
CA THR A 368 0.73 38.98 -15.31
C THR A 368 -0.58 39.27 -16.03
N THR A 369 -0.58 40.27 -16.93
CA THR A 369 -1.56 40.24 -18.03
C THR A 369 -1.18 39.14 -19.00
N ALA A 370 -2.14 38.32 -19.44
CA ALA A 370 -1.93 37.29 -20.45
C ALA A 370 -1.12 37.87 -21.63
N ASP A 371 -0.04 37.18 -22.02
CA ASP A 371 0.98 37.66 -22.97
C ASP A 371 0.34 38.10 -24.30
N ASP A 372 -0.76 37.45 -24.71
CA ASP A 372 -1.53 37.73 -25.93
C ASP A 372 -2.32 39.06 -25.89
N LEU A 373 -2.78 39.51 -24.72
CA LEU A 373 -3.55 40.75 -24.57
C LEU A 373 -2.66 41.97 -24.35
N SER A 374 -1.42 41.76 -23.92
CA SER A 374 -0.48 42.84 -23.58
C SER A 374 0.06 43.62 -24.80
N ASN A 375 -0.03 43.02 -25.99
CA ASN A 375 0.47 43.58 -27.25
C ASN A 375 -0.63 44.17 -28.14
N LEU A 376 -1.90 44.09 -27.73
CA LEU A 376 -3.03 44.60 -28.50
C LEU A 376 -3.21 46.11 -28.32
N SER A 377 -3.69 46.78 -29.37
CA SER A 377 -4.15 48.17 -29.22
C SER A 377 -5.35 48.24 -28.27
N PRO A 378 -5.62 49.39 -27.62
CA PRO A 378 -6.77 49.52 -26.71
C PRO A 378 -8.10 49.14 -27.34
N GLU A 379 -8.30 49.46 -28.63
CA GLU A 379 -9.51 49.10 -29.37
C GLU A 379 -9.60 47.58 -29.64
N GLU A 380 -8.49 46.93 -29.99
CA GLU A 380 -8.43 45.48 -30.19
C GLU A 380 -8.60 44.71 -28.88
N TYR A 381 -8.06 45.22 -27.77
CA TYR A 381 -8.27 44.65 -26.44
C TYR A 381 -9.77 44.70 -26.08
N ILE A 382 -10.40 45.88 -26.18
CA ILE A 382 -11.82 46.05 -25.84
C ILE A 382 -12.69 45.18 -26.74
N ALA A 383 -12.42 45.12 -28.05
CA ALA A 383 -13.19 44.28 -28.96
C ALA A 383 -13.05 42.77 -28.66
N THR A 384 -11.85 42.32 -28.29
CA THR A 384 -11.59 40.92 -27.94
C THR A 384 -12.29 40.55 -26.63
N VAL A 385 -12.15 41.38 -25.59
CA VAL A 385 -12.81 41.16 -24.29
C VAL A 385 -14.33 41.26 -24.42
N ALA A 386 -14.86 42.20 -25.22
CA ALA A 386 -16.30 42.31 -25.44
C ALA A 386 -16.87 41.09 -26.18
N TYR A 387 -16.11 40.50 -27.09
CA TYR A 387 -16.48 39.24 -27.72
C TYR A 387 -16.48 38.08 -26.71
N ASP A 388 -15.50 38.00 -25.82
CA ASP A 388 -15.45 36.99 -24.77
C ASP A 388 -16.63 37.11 -23.79
N ILE A 389 -16.99 38.34 -23.39
CA ILE A 389 -18.19 38.64 -22.58
C ILE A 389 -19.47 38.22 -23.32
N ALA A 390 -19.55 38.49 -24.62
CA ALA A 390 -20.70 38.10 -25.44
C ALA A 390 -20.84 36.57 -25.54
N ILE A 391 -19.73 35.82 -25.68
CA ILE A 391 -19.74 34.35 -25.64
C ILE A 391 -20.20 33.87 -24.27
N GLU A 392 -19.66 34.42 -23.18
CA GLU A 392 -20.04 34.04 -21.82
C GLU A 392 -21.54 34.22 -21.59
N ARG A 393 -22.08 35.38 -21.97
CA ARG A 393 -23.52 35.65 -21.87
C ARG A 393 -24.32 34.63 -22.66
N ALA A 394 -23.90 34.33 -23.90
CA ALA A 394 -24.58 33.36 -24.75
C ALA A 394 -24.50 31.93 -24.16
N LEU A 395 -23.36 31.51 -23.60
CA LEU A 395 -23.18 30.23 -22.90
C LEU A 395 -24.08 30.14 -21.66
N SER A 396 -24.14 31.22 -20.86
CA SER A 396 -25.01 31.30 -19.69
C SER A 396 -26.48 31.19 -20.11
N GLN A 397 -26.91 31.88 -21.18
CA GLN A 397 -28.27 31.77 -21.71
C GLN A 397 -28.58 30.38 -22.29
N ALA A 398 -27.61 29.74 -22.94
CA ALA A 398 -27.77 28.40 -23.51
C ALA A 398 -27.90 27.31 -22.43
N THR A 399 -27.36 27.53 -21.23
CA THR A 399 -27.37 26.56 -20.13
C THR A 399 -28.43 26.87 -19.06
N ASN A 400 -28.75 28.13 -18.80
CA ASN A 400 -29.67 28.53 -17.73
C ASN A 400 -31.06 27.90 -17.88
N GLY A 401 -31.52 27.25 -16.81
CA GLY A 401 -32.84 26.60 -16.76
C GLY A 401 -32.94 25.32 -17.59
N THR A 402 -31.83 24.83 -18.17
CA THR A 402 -31.81 23.61 -18.99
C THR A 402 -31.28 22.41 -18.21
N THR A 403 -31.36 21.23 -18.85
CA THR A 403 -30.73 20.01 -18.32
C THR A 403 -29.21 20.16 -18.25
N GLY A 404 -28.60 20.99 -19.10
CA GLY A 404 -27.17 21.29 -19.10
C GLY A 404 -26.68 21.90 -17.79
N GLN A 405 -27.39 22.87 -17.23
CA GLN A 405 -27.05 23.45 -15.92
C GLN A 405 -27.09 22.40 -14.79
N SER A 406 -28.11 21.54 -14.80
CA SER A 406 -28.22 20.45 -13.82
C SER A 406 -27.09 19.43 -13.99
N PHE A 407 -26.71 19.12 -15.22
CA PHE A 407 -25.59 18.24 -15.54
C PHE A 407 -24.26 18.79 -15.01
N LEU A 408 -23.97 20.07 -15.23
CA LEU A 408 -22.75 20.71 -14.72
C LEU A 408 -22.69 20.74 -13.20
N LEU A 409 -23.80 21.07 -12.55
CA LEU A 409 -23.88 21.06 -11.09
C LEU A 409 -23.62 19.66 -10.52
N ILE A 410 -24.23 18.63 -11.13
CA ILE A 410 -24.01 17.24 -10.73
C ILE A 410 -22.56 16.82 -11.00
N ALA A 411 -22.00 17.15 -12.17
CA ALA A 411 -20.64 16.80 -12.55
C ALA A 411 -19.62 17.42 -11.58
N GLY A 412 -19.72 18.73 -11.33
CA GLY A 412 -18.84 19.45 -10.40
C GLY A 412 -18.97 18.94 -8.97
N THR A 413 -20.21 18.71 -8.49
CA THR A 413 -20.43 18.17 -7.14
C THR A 413 -19.87 16.76 -6.98
N LEU A 414 -20.10 15.87 -7.95
CA LEU A 414 -19.56 14.51 -7.92
C LEU A 414 -18.03 14.52 -8.03
N LEU A 415 -17.45 15.44 -8.81
CA LEU A 415 -16.00 15.62 -8.91
C LEU A 415 -15.39 16.11 -7.58
N ALA A 416 -16.02 17.08 -6.90
CA ALA A 416 -15.59 17.51 -5.58
C ALA A 416 -15.68 16.35 -4.56
N ILE A 417 -16.79 15.60 -4.55
CA ILE A 417 -16.97 14.45 -3.68
C ILE A 417 -15.90 13.39 -3.95
N ILE A 418 -15.61 13.04 -5.21
CA ILE A 418 -14.65 11.98 -5.50
C ILE A 418 -13.23 12.39 -5.10
N LEU A 419 -12.87 13.67 -5.26
CA LEU A 419 -11.61 14.23 -4.77
C LEU A 419 -11.50 14.12 -3.24
N LEU A 420 -12.57 14.42 -2.50
CA LEU A 420 -12.59 14.20 -1.05
C LEU A 420 -12.47 12.72 -0.68
N LEU A 421 -13.10 11.82 -1.45
CA LEU A 421 -13.03 10.38 -1.22
C LEU A 421 -11.64 9.80 -1.51
N ALA A 422 -10.89 10.36 -2.47
CA ALA A 422 -9.50 9.98 -2.75
C ALA A 422 -8.58 10.19 -1.54
N GLN A 423 -8.82 11.24 -0.74
CA GLN A 423 -8.11 11.46 0.53
C GLN A 423 -8.26 10.28 1.48
N GLY A 424 -9.44 9.63 1.47
CA GLY A 424 -9.69 8.43 2.26
C GLY A 424 -8.76 7.28 1.92
N GLY A 425 -8.40 7.12 0.64
CA GLY A 425 -7.38 6.19 0.17
C GLY A 425 -6.00 6.50 0.77
N GLY A 426 -5.58 7.77 0.71
CA GLY A 426 -4.33 8.23 1.33
C GLY A 426 -4.28 7.96 2.84
N TYR A 427 -5.33 8.32 3.58
CA TYR A 427 -5.41 8.09 5.03
C TYR A 427 -5.37 6.61 5.40
N VAL A 428 -6.25 5.80 4.81
CA VAL A 428 -6.39 4.38 5.16
C VAL A 428 -5.19 3.57 4.65
N GLY A 429 -4.70 3.87 3.45
CA GLY A 429 -3.52 3.25 2.86
C GLY A 429 -2.26 3.58 3.65
N GLY A 430 -2.00 4.87 3.90
CA GLY A 430 -0.83 5.34 4.64
C GLY A 430 -0.79 4.80 6.06
N ALA A 431 -1.93 4.81 6.77
CA ALA A 431 -2.02 4.26 8.12
C ALA A 431 -1.78 2.74 8.14
N ALA A 432 -2.29 2.01 7.16
CA ALA A 432 -2.04 0.57 7.04
C ALA A 432 -0.55 0.23 6.82
N VAL A 433 0.16 1.04 6.04
CA VAL A 433 1.60 0.88 5.83
C VAL A 433 2.37 1.24 7.10
N ALA A 434 2.00 2.31 7.78
CA ALA A 434 2.57 2.68 9.08
C ALA A 434 2.38 1.58 10.13
N ALA A 435 1.18 0.99 10.20
CA ALA A 435 0.88 -0.13 11.09
C ALA A 435 1.72 -1.38 10.78
N ASN A 436 1.89 -1.71 9.49
CA ASN A 436 2.75 -2.81 9.08
C ASN A 436 4.23 -2.55 9.42
N ALA A 437 4.72 -1.33 9.21
CA ALA A 437 6.07 -0.94 9.59
C ALA A 437 6.28 -0.97 11.11
N ALA A 438 5.29 -0.56 11.90
CA ALA A 438 5.31 -0.67 13.36
C ALA A 438 5.37 -2.12 13.84
N ARG A 439 4.57 -3.01 13.22
CA ARG A 439 4.60 -4.47 13.48
C ARG A 439 5.93 -5.12 13.13
N LEU A 440 6.66 -4.56 12.16
CA LEU A 440 8.01 -4.97 11.80
C LEU A 440 9.10 -4.34 12.69
N GLY A 441 8.73 -3.54 13.70
CA GLY A 441 9.67 -2.85 14.58
C GLY A 441 10.36 -1.65 13.94
N ARG A 442 9.89 -1.17 12.79
CA ARG A 442 10.48 -0.02 12.06
C ARG A 442 9.88 1.31 12.48
N LEU A 443 8.66 1.31 13.01
CA LEU A 443 8.00 2.48 13.56
C LEU A 443 7.56 2.23 15.01
N PRO A 444 7.32 3.28 15.81
CA PRO A 444 6.80 3.14 17.16
C PRO A 444 5.51 2.31 17.22
N ARG A 445 5.34 1.53 18.30
CA ARG A 445 4.18 0.62 18.45
C ARG A 445 2.82 1.32 18.41
N PHE A 446 2.71 2.60 18.76
CA PHE A 446 1.43 3.32 18.71
C PHE A 446 0.89 3.47 17.29
N PHE A 447 1.74 3.39 16.25
CA PHE A 447 1.31 3.34 14.84
C PHE A 447 0.64 2.01 14.46
N ALA A 448 0.66 0.99 15.33
CA ALA A 448 -0.06 -0.26 15.09
C ALA A 448 -1.59 -0.08 15.11
N ASP A 449 -2.08 0.99 15.74
CA ASP A 449 -3.45 1.46 15.62
C ASP A 449 -3.59 2.39 14.41
N ASP A 450 -4.45 1.99 13.47
CA ASP A 450 -4.72 2.73 12.24
C ASP A 450 -5.22 4.17 12.54
N ARG A 451 -5.93 4.40 13.66
CA ARG A 451 -6.45 5.74 14.03
C ARG A 451 -5.32 6.73 14.31
N ASN A 452 -4.30 6.27 15.04
CA ASN A 452 -3.12 7.09 15.33
C ASN A 452 -2.34 7.38 14.05
N GLY A 453 -2.22 6.40 13.16
CA GLY A 453 -1.61 6.57 11.84
C GLY A 453 -2.32 7.67 11.03
N ILE A 454 -3.65 7.62 10.96
CA ILE A 454 -4.49 8.60 10.27
C ILE A 454 -4.27 10.02 10.84
N ALA A 455 -4.30 10.16 12.17
CA ALA A 455 -4.12 11.46 12.82
C ALA A 455 -2.72 12.06 12.56
N VAL A 456 -1.66 11.25 12.58
CA VAL A 456 -0.30 11.72 12.28
C VAL A 456 -0.17 12.15 10.82
N ILE A 457 -0.70 11.36 9.88
CA ILE A 457 -0.69 11.71 8.46
C ILE A 457 -1.41 13.04 8.23
N TRP A 458 -2.60 13.22 8.82
CA TRP A 458 -3.32 14.49 8.77
C TRP A 458 -2.49 15.64 9.33
N GLY A 459 -1.87 15.47 10.51
CA GLY A 459 -1.07 16.52 11.12
C GLY A 459 0.09 16.98 10.23
N VAL A 460 0.74 16.05 9.53
CA VAL A 460 1.79 16.38 8.55
C VAL A 460 1.20 17.05 7.31
N SER A 461 0.11 16.53 6.75
CA SER A 461 -0.56 17.13 5.59
C SER A 461 -1.04 18.54 5.88
N ALA A 462 -1.69 18.79 7.03
CA ALA A 462 -2.19 20.10 7.41
C ALA A 462 -1.07 21.15 7.53
N ILE A 463 0.11 20.78 8.05
CA ILE A 463 1.27 21.67 8.09
C ILE A 463 1.78 22.00 6.68
N LEU A 464 1.70 21.04 5.74
CA LEU A 464 2.22 21.19 4.40
C LEU A 464 1.26 21.88 3.42
N ILE A 465 -0.06 21.81 3.62
CA ILE A 465 -1.05 22.45 2.73
C ILE A 465 -0.78 23.96 2.53
N PRO A 466 -0.52 24.77 3.58
CA PRO A 466 -0.22 26.20 3.40
C PRO A 466 1.11 26.48 2.67
N ILE A 467 2.03 25.52 2.69
CA ILE A 467 3.38 25.61 2.10
C ILE A 467 3.32 25.22 0.62
N ILE A 468 2.58 24.16 0.31
CA ILE A 468 2.46 23.59 -1.03
C ILE A 468 1.12 24.05 -1.63
N ARG A 469 1.14 25.22 -2.27
CA ARG A 469 -0.08 25.92 -2.70
C ARG A 469 -0.59 25.55 -4.10
N GLU A 470 0.26 24.90 -4.89
CA GLU A 470 -0.01 24.63 -6.31
C GLU A 470 0.05 23.14 -6.63
N VAL A 471 -0.92 22.65 -7.40
CA VAL A 471 -1.03 21.25 -7.82
C VAL A 471 0.17 20.85 -8.69
N VAL A 472 0.67 21.75 -9.54
CA VAL A 472 1.81 21.50 -10.45
C VAL A 472 3.12 21.27 -9.70
N VAL A 473 3.29 21.92 -8.55
CA VAL A 473 4.45 21.66 -7.68
C VAL A 473 4.35 20.27 -7.06
N VAL A 474 3.16 19.89 -6.58
CA VAL A 474 2.94 18.58 -5.92
C VAL A 474 3.05 17.42 -6.90
N GLU A 475 2.64 17.63 -8.16
CA GLU A 475 2.74 16.67 -9.25
C GLU A 475 4.13 16.02 -9.30
N ALA A 476 5.16 16.87 -9.30
CA ALA A 476 6.52 16.44 -9.50
C ALA A 476 6.96 15.51 -8.35
N TYR A 477 6.53 15.81 -7.13
CA TYR A 477 6.85 15.02 -5.94
C TYR A 477 6.08 13.70 -5.90
N TYR A 478 4.80 13.75 -6.26
CA TYR A 478 3.91 12.60 -6.22
C TYR A 478 4.31 11.56 -7.28
N ALA A 479 4.75 12.01 -8.47
CA ALA A 479 5.19 11.12 -9.55
C ALA A 479 6.35 10.17 -9.17
N PHE A 480 7.32 10.64 -8.39
CA PHE A 480 8.43 9.80 -7.94
C PHE A 480 8.00 8.73 -6.93
N GLY A 481 6.97 8.97 -6.13
CA GLY A 481 6.44 8.03 -5.13
C GLY A 481 5.99 6.73 -5.79
N PHE A 482 4.97 6.80 -6.62
CA PHE A 482 4.41 5.60 -7.26
C PHE A 482 5.31 5.00 -8.35
N VAL A 483 6.09 5.80 -9.11
CA VAL A 483 7.02 5.21 -10.11
C VAL A 483 8.11 4.41 -9.41
N SER A 484 8.56 4.84 -8.22
CA SER A 484 9.48 4.04 -7.40
C SER A 484 8.83 2.72 -6.95
N ALA A 485 7.54 2.73 -6.60
CA ALA A 485 6.81 1.50 -6.30
C ALA A 485 6.69 0.56 -7.52
N PHE A 486 6.52 1.10 -8.72
CA PHE A 486 6.56 0.32 -9.97
C PHE A 486 7.92 -0.34 -10.18
N VAL A 487 9.00 0.39 -9.94
CA VAL A 487 10.38 -0.12 -9.99
C VAL A 487 10.59 -1.23 -8.96
N ILE A 488 10.24 -0.98 -7.69
CA ILE A 488 10.43 -1.94 -6.60
C ILE A 488 9.65 -3.23 -6.85
N THR A 489 8.37 -3.12 -7.20
CA THR A 489 7.50 -4.28 -7.46
C THR A 489 8.01 -5.09 -8.66
N SER A 490 8.33 -4.44 -9.77
CA SER A 490 8.76 -5.13 -10.99
C SER A 490 10.10 -5.83 -10.83
N THR A 491 11.07 -5.15 -10.20
CA THR A 491 12.38 -5.72 -9.87
C THR A 491 12.26 -6.91 -8.92
N THR A 492 11.37 -6.82 -7.93
CA THR A 492 11.11 -7.91 -6.98
C THR A 492 10.54 -9.14 -7.67
N VAL A 493 9.61 -8.97 -8.60
CA VAL A 493 9.03 -10.08 -9.37
C VAL A 493 10.06 -10.71 -10.31
N PHE A 494 10.93 -9.92 -10.92
CA PHE A 494 11.99 -10.43 -11.78
C PHE A 494 13.01 -11.28 -11.00
N PHE A 495 13.42 -10.81 -9.82
CA PHE A 495 14.38 -11.49 -8.94
C PHE A 495 13.73 -12.34 -7.85
N VAL A 496 12.48 -12.78 -8.04
CA VAL A 496 11.73 -13.59 -7.07
C VAL A 496 12.52 -14.81 -6.58
N ARG A 497 12.42 -15.11 -5.28
CA ARG A 497 13.07 -16.29 -4.70
C ARG A 497 12.43 -17.61 -5.14
N ASP A 498 13.25 -18.63 -5.23
CA ASP A 498 12.83 -19.98 -5.64
C ASP A 498 11.84 -20.62 -4.65
N ASP A 499 11.98 -20.38 -3.35
CA ASP A 499 11.06 -20.92 -2.34
C ASP A 499 9.66 -20.29 -2.43
N ALA A 500 9.57 -18.99 -2.74
CA ALA A 500 8.31 -18.31 -2.96
C ALA A 500 7.56 -18.85 -4.20
N MET A 501 8.29 -19.21 -5.27
CA MET A 501 7.71 -19.86 -6.45
C MET A 501 7.22 -21.28 -6.13
N ARG A 502 8.02 -22.07 -5.39
CA ARG A 502 7.66 -23.44 -4.98
C ARG A 502 6.41 -23.48 -4.11
N GLN A 503 6.20 -22.49 -3.23
CA GLN A 503 4.97 -22.36 -2.43
C GLN A 503 3.70 -22.21 -3.26
N ARG A 504 3.82 -21.82 -4.54
CA ARG A 504 2.73 -21.73 -5.51
C ARG A 504 2.70 -22.88 -6.51
N GLY A 505 3.49 -23.92 -6.29
CA GLY A 505 3.61 -25.05 -7.21
C GLY A 505 4.34 -24.70 -8.52
N ILE A 506 5.11 -23.61 -8.56
CA ILE A 506 5.93 -23.25 -9.71
C ILE A 506 7.35 -23.77 -9.47
N GLU A 507 7.81 -24.70 -10.30
CA GLU A 507 9.18 -25.19 -10.25
C GLU A 507 10.17 -24.12 -10.78
N PRO A 508 11.24 -23.78 -10.06
CA PRO A 508 12.28 -22.88 -10.55
C PRO A 508 12.88 -23.40 -11.87
N GLY A 509 13.02 -22.51 -12.86
CA GLY A 509 13.56 -22.87 -14.19
C GLY A 509 12.54 -23.43 -15.18
N SER A 510 11.32 -23.77 -14.73
CA SER A 510 10.20 -24.18 -15.59
C SER A 510 9.77 -23.11 -16.59
N ALA A 511 8.96 -23.48 -17.58
CA ALA A 511 8.41 -22.53 -18.56
C ALA A 511 7.50 -21.49 -17.88
N GLU A 512 6.79 -21.90 -16.84
CA GLU A 512 5.94 -21.10 -15.95
C GLU A 512 6.79 -20.08 -15.17
N ALA A 513 7.89 -20.52 -14.55
CA ALA A 513 8.82 -19.62 -13.85
C ALA A 513 9.45 -18.59 -14.80
N LYS A 514 9.83 -19.01 -16.02
CA LYS A 514 10.34 -18.11 -17.06
C LYS A 514 9.29 -17.08 -17.50
N SER A 515 8.02 -17.48 -17.61
CA SER A 515 6.94 -16.55 -17.95
C SER A 515 6.68 -15.52 -16.85
N LEU A 516 6.71 -15.97 -15.59
CA LEU A 516 6.57 -15.09 -14.43
C LEU A 516 7.71 -14.06 -14.36
N LYS A 517 8.96 -14.51 -14.50
CA LYS A 517 10.13 -13.60 -14.55
C LYS A 517 10.07 -12.68 -15.77
N PHE A 518 9.60 -13.15 -16.92
CA PHE A 518 9.41 -12.31 -18.10
C PHE A 518 8.36 -11.21 -17.89
N ALA A 519 7.31 -11.45 -17.10
CA ALA A 519 6.39 -10.41 -16.68
C ALA A 519 7.09 -9.35 -15.81
N GLY A 520 7.92 -9.78 -14.85
CA GLY A 520 8.76 -8.88 -14.05
C GLY A 520 9.76 -8.07 -14.88
N LEU A 521 10.41 -8.69 -15.87
CA LEU A 521 11.36 -8.03 -16.78
C LEU A 521 10.69 -6.90 -17.58
N ARG A 522 9.51 -7.14 -18.14
CA ARG A 522 8.77 -6.12 -18.89
C ARG A 522 8.35 -4.95 -18.00
N GLY A 523 7.87 -5.25 -16.79
CA GLY A 523 7.58 -4.22 -15.80
C GLY A 523 8.82 -3.41 -15.44
N MET A 524 9.96 -4.08 -15.25
CA MET A 524 11.22 -3.44 -14.89
C MET A 524 11.69 -2.50 -16.00
N LEU A 525 11.71 -2.95 -17.26
CA LEU A 525 12.08 -2.08 -18.38
C LEU A 525 11.16 -0.86 -18.49
N ALA A 526 9.85 -1.05 -18.34
CA ALA A 526 8.88 0.04 -18.38
C ALA A 526 9.06 1.04 -17.23
N SER A 527 9.14 0.55 -15.99
CA SER A 527 9.25 1.41 -14.81
C SER A 527 10.59 2.14 -14.74
N TYR A 528 11.69 1.52 -15.17
CA TYR A 528 13.00 2.19 -15.22
C TYR A 528 13.04 3.25 -16.31
N PHE A 529 12.41 3.02 -17.46
CA PHE A 529 12.27 4.05 -18.48
C PHE A 529 11.47 5.25 -17.95
N MET A 530 10.34 5.00 -17.29
CA MET A 530 9.55 6.06 -16.64
C MET A 530 10.38 6.82 -15.58
N LEU A 531 11.14 6.10 -14.75
CA LEU A 531 11.99 6.72 -13.73
C LEU A 531 13.09 7.61 -14.36
N ILE A 532 13.71 7.17 -15.46
CA ILE A 532 14.73 7.97 -16.17
C ILE A 532 14.09 9.26 -16.72
N VAL A 533 12.89 9.17 -17.30
CA VAL A 533 12.15 10.34 -17.76
C VAL A 533 11.86 11.29 -16.59
N LEU A 534 11.38 10.79 -15.44
CA LEU A 534 11.18 11.64 -14.25
C LEU A 534 12.47 12.30 -13.76
N ILE A 535 13.57 11.55 -13.65
CA ILE A 535 14.86 12.07 -13.19
C ILE A 535 15.35 13.18 -14.12
N THR A 536 15.16 13.04 -15.43
CA THR A 536 15.65 14.02 -16.41
C THR A 536 14.75 15.25 -16.52
N GLN A 537 13.43 15.10 -16.36
CA GLN A 537 12.47 16.20 -16.57
C GLN A 537 12.06 16.92 -15.28
N LYS A 538 12.15 16.27 -14.12
CA LYS A 538 11.71 16.79 -12.82
C LYS A 538 12.84 16.77 -11.78
N THR A 539 14.07 17.09 -12.20
CA THR A 539 15.29 17.08 -11.36
C THR A 539 15.16 17.94 -10.09
N SER A 540 14.43 19.05 -10.16
CA SER A 540 14.21 19.96 -9.03
C SER A 540 13.51 19.27 -7.86
N ALA A 541 12.58 18.34 -8.13
CA ALA A 541 11.86 17.60 -7.11
C ALA A 541 12.71 16.49 -6.47
N LEU A 542 13.68 15.95 -7.20
CA LEU A 542 14.50 14.81 -6.77
C LEU A 542 15.22 15.06 -5.44
N GLY A 543 15.77 16.27 -5.26
CA GLY A 543 16.48 16.64 -4.04
C GLY A 543 15.60 16.58 -2.79
N ALA A 544 14.39 17.13 -2.85
CA ALA A 544 13.48 17.14 -1.71
C ALA A 544 12.96 15.72 -1.39
N ILE A 545 12.70 14.89 -2.41
CA ILE A 545 12.21 13.52 -2.22
C ILE A 545 13.31 12.62 -1.65
N ALA A 546 14.53 12.74 -2.16
CA ALA A 546 15.68 12.03 -1.63
C ALA A 546 15.93 12.41 -0.17
N LEU A 547 15.80 13.69 0.17
CA LEU A 547 15.92 14.18 1.55
C LEU A 547 14.78 13.65 2.43
N ALA A 548 13.52 13.83 2.04
CA ALA A 548 12.36 13.41 2.82
C ALA A 548 12.31 11.89 2.99
N GLY A 549 12.44 11.13 1.90
CA GLY A 549 12.50 9.67 1.92
C GLY A 549 13.72 9.16 2.70
N GLY A 550 14.86 9.84 2.59
CA GLY A 550 16.06 9.58 3.37
C GLY A 550 15.84 9.77 4.87
N LEU A 551 15.26 10.90 5.28
CA LEU A 551 14.95 11.22 6.68
C LEU A 551 13.96 10.22 7.29
N ILE A 552 12.88 9.88 6.56
CA ILE A 552 11.92 8.87 7.02
C ILE A 552 12.60 7.51 7.16
N THR A 553 13.47 7.13 6.22
CA THR A 553 14.22 5.87 6.29
C THR A 553 15.21 5.86 7.44
N ILE A 554 15.93 6.95 7.68
CA ILE A 554 16.85 7.11 8.82
C ILE A 554 16.07 7.03 10.13
N PHE A 555 14.89 7.66 10.21
CA PHE A 555 14.02 7.57 11.38
C PHE A 555 13.56 6.13 11.63
N GLN A 556 13.15 5.40 10.59
CA GLN A 556 12.82 3.99 10.71
C GLN A 556 14.01 3.15 11.21
N ILE A 557 15.20 3.41 10.69
CA ILE A 557 16.44 2.75 11.13
C ILE A 557 16.73 3.08 12.59
N PHE A 558 16.58 4.33 13.01
CA PHE A 558 16.80 4.77 14.39
C PHE A 558 15.87 4.06 15.37
N ILE A 559 14.58 3.96 15.03
CA ILE A 559 13.59 3.24 15.85
C ILE A 559 13.88 1.73 15.86
N ALA A 560 14.23 1.14 14.71
CA ALA A 560 14.57 -0.28 14.62
C ALA A 560 15.80 -0.67 15.46
N HIS A 561 16.73 0.26 15.67
CA HIS A 561 17.89 0.09 16.57
C HIS A 561 17.57 0.39 18.05
N GLY A 562 16.31 0.55 18.42
CA GLY A 562 15.86 0.72 19.81
C GLY A 562 15.66 2.18 20.25
N GLY A 563 15.76 3.15 19.33
CA GLY A 563 15.53 4.57 19.61
C GLY A 563 16.41 5.17 20.71
N LEU A 564 15.93 6.20 21.40
CA LEU A 564 16.67 6.88 22.50
C LEU A 564 16.93 5.99 23.73
N LYS A 565 16.16 4.90 23.90
CA LYS A 565 16.30 3.97 25.04
C LYS A 565 17.14 2.73 24.69
N GLY A 566 17.70 2.66 23.47
CA GLY A 566 18.22 1.43 22.87
C GLY A 566 19.74 1.34 22.73
N ARG A 567 20.54 1.81 23.70
CA ARG A 567 21.90 1.25 23.85
C ARG A 567 21.81 -0.03 24.69
N LYS A 568 21.19 -1.07 24.15
CA LYS A 568 21.55 -2.43 24.54
C LYS A 568 22.73 -2.79 23.64
N GLU A 569 23.88 -3.05 24.25
CA GLU A 569 25.10 -3.50 23.56
C GLU A 569 24.72 -4.51 22.48
N LYS A 570 25.21 -4.29 21.25
CA LYS A 570 25.23 -5.34 20.24
C LYS A 570 26.01 -6.49 20.85
N VAL A 571 25.30 -7.49 21.35
CA VAL A 571 25.90 -8.76 21.78
C VAL A 571 26.56 -9.31 20.53
N ALA A 572 27.89 -9.26 20.49
CA ALA A 572 28.67 -9.89 19.44
C ALA A 572 28.26 -11.37 19.43
N VAL A 573 27.82 -11.87 18.27
CA VAL A 573 27.43 -13.27 18.11
C VAL A 573 28.68 -14.10 18.39
N PRO A 574 28.72 -14.88 19.49
CA PRO A 574 29.86 -15.73 19.74
C PRO A 574 29.77 -16.93 18.78
N ASP A 575 30.91 -17.30 18.17
CA ASP A 575 31.03 -18.48 17.29
C ASP A 575 30.58 -19.79 17.98
N PHE A 576 30.47 -19.75 19.30
CA PHE A 576 30.09 -20.83 20.20
C PHE A 576 29.14 -20.33 21.28
N ALA A 577 28.42 -21.22 21.97
CA ALA A 577 27.56 -20.81 23.09
C ALA A 577 28.37 -20.10 24.21
N PRO A 578 27.76 -19.19 24.99
CA PRO A 578 28.42 -18.55 26.12
C PRO A 578 28.99 -19.61 27.09
N GLY A 579 30.31 -19.59 27.30
CA GLY A 579 31.02 -20.56 28.14
C GLY A 579 31.68 -21.73 27.39
N THR A 580 31.48 -21.89 26.09
CA THR A 580 32.17 -22.90 25.27
C THR A 580 33.15 -22.20 24.32
N ALA A 581 34.37 -21.89 24.78
CA ALA A 581 35.38 -21.32 23.88
C ALA A 581 35.78 -22.32 22.78
N LYS A 582 36.30 -21.82 21.64
CA LYS A 582 37.00 -22.68 20.66
C LYS A 582 38.05 -23.50 21.43
N PRO A 583 38.03 -24.84 21.39
CA PRO A 583 38.98 -25.61 22.15
C PRO A 583 40.38 -25.31 21.62
N ALA A 584 41.21 -24.65 22.42
CA ALA A 584 42.64 -24.56 22.21
C ALA A 584 43.25 -25.73 22.96
N TYR A 585 43.92 -26.63 22.24
CA TYR A 585 44.56 -27.80 22.84
C TYR A 585 46.05 -27.53 22.98
N ASP A 586 46.55 -27.55 24.21
CA ASP A 586 47.97 -27.41 24.49
C ASP A 586 48.71 -28.75 24.25
N ILE A 587 47.99 -29.87 24.36
CA ILE A 587 48.52 -31.23 24.23
C ILE A 587 47.55 -32.17 23.50
N GLY A 588 48.09 -33.20 22.84
CA GLY A 588 47.31 -34.18 22.07
C GLY A 588 46.29 -34.98 22.89
N VAL A 589 46.51 -35.13 24.20
CA VAL A 589 45.58 -35.83 25.12
C VAL A 589 44.28 -35.04 25.29
N GLN A 590 44.33 -33.71 25.46
CA GLN A 590 43.13 -32.87 25.55
C GLN A 590 42.30 -32.94 24.27
N ARG A 591 42.97 -32.97 23.11
CA ARG A 591 42.32 -33.17 21.82
C ARG A 591 41.61 -34.53 21.74
N ALA A 592 42.24 -35.60 22.24
CA ALA A 592 41.64 -36.93 22.25
C ALA A 592 40.39 -36.99 23.15
N HIS A 593 40.43 -36.39 24.34
CA HIS A 593 39.26 -36.32 25.23
C HIS A 593 38.11 -35.50 24.64
N ASP A 594 38.41 -34.37 23.97
CA ASP A 594 37.34 -33.59 23.31
C ASP A 594 36.77 -34.33 22.10
N GLN A 595 37.58 -35.05 21.33
CA GLN A 595 37.09 -35.90 20.24
C GLN A 595 36.17 -37.02 20.75
N ALA A 596 36.52 -37.69 21.86
CA ALA A 596 35.67 -38.69 22.51
C ALA A 596 34.35 -38.07 23.02
N ARG A 597 34.40 -36.87 23.60
CA ARG A 597 33.21 -36.10 24.01
C ARG A 597 32.30 -35.78 22.81
N GLN A 598 32.87 -35.21 21.74
CA GLN A 598 32.12 -34.82 20.54
C GLN A 598 31.44 -36.04 19.89
N ARG A 599 32.13 -37.19 19.79
CA ARG A 599 31.55 -38.44 19.30
C ARG A 599 30.40 -38.93 20.19
N GLY A 600 30.56 -38.85 21.52
CA GLY A 600 29.50 -39.22 22.47
C GLY A 600 28.22 -38.38 22.28
N ILE A 601 28.35 -37.06 22.12
CA ILE A 601 27.21 -36.16 21.83
C ILE A 601 26.62 -36.42 20.44
N ALA A 602 27.46 -36.64 19.43
CA ALA A 602 27.01 -36.91 18.05
C ALA A 602 26.19 -38.20 17.98
N HIS A 603 26.70 -39.30 18.54
CA HIS A 603 25.98 -40.59 18.58
C HIS A 603 24.70 -40.50 19.41
N ALA A 604 24.70 -39.82 20.56
CA ALA A 604 23.48 -39.62 21.35
C ALA A 604 22.42 -38.85 20.55
N THR A 605 22.84 -37.87 19.74
CA THR A 605 21.94 -37.07 18.89
C THR A 605 21.39 -37.90 17.72
N GLU A 606 22.22 -38.72 17.07
CA GLU A 606 21.79 -39.63 16.02
C GLU A 606 20.80 -40.68 16.55
N ASP A 607 21.06 -41.25 17.72
CA ASP A 607 20.14 -42.20 18.37
C ASP A 607 18.78 -41.54 18.70
N LEU A 608 18.77 -40.28 19.14
CA LEU A 608 17.53 -39.52 19.35
C LEU A 608 16.76 -39.25 18.05
N ILE A 609 17.48 -38.99 16.96
CA ILE A 609 16.89 -38.83 15.61
C ILE A 609 16.32 -40.16 15.13
N HIS A 610 17.07 -41.26 15.22
CA HIS A 610 16.66 -42.60 14.79
C HIS A 610 15.50 -43.17 15.62
N SER A 611 15.49 -42.92 16.92
CA SER A 611 14.38 -43.30 17.80
C SER A 611 13.12 -42.45 17.64
N GLY A 612 13.16 -41.40 16.80
CA GLY A 612 12.00 -40.56 16.49
C GLY A 612 11.59 -39.58 17.59
N VAL A 613 12.45 -39.35 18.60
CA VAL A 613 12.14 -38.43 19.72
C VAL A 613 11.88 -37.02 19.22
N PHE A 614 12.59 -36.59 18.17
CA PHE A 614 12.44 -35.26 17.58
C PHE A 614 11.35 -35.14 16.51
N SER A 615 10.68 -36.23 16.14
CA SER A 615 9.62 -36.21 15.12
C SER A 615 8.46 -35.29 15.50
N LYS A 616 8.24 -35.06 16.81
CA LYS A 616 7.23 -34.13 17.33
C LYS A 616 7.47 -32.66 16.92
N PHE A 617 8.69 -32.28 16.55
CA PHE A 617 9.05 -30.90 16.21
C PHE A 617 8.88 -30.55 14.73
N ASN A 618 8.71 -31.54 13.84
CA ASN A 618 8.56 -31.32 12.40
C ASN A 618 9.71 -30.46 11.80
N VAL A 619 10.94 -30.71 12.27
CA VAL A 619 12.18 -30.09 11.79
C VAL A 619 13.08 -31.20 11.26
N GLY A 620 13.73 -30.98 10.11
CA GLY A 620 14.64 -31.97 9.52
C GLY A 620 15.90 -32.23 10.35
N PRO A 621 16.50 -33.43 10.25
CA PRO A 621 17.64 -33.86 11.07
C PRO A 621 18.85 -32.93 10.97
N ASP A 622 19.19 -32.43 9.77
CA ASP A 622 20.32 -31.53 9.54
C ASP A 622 20.30 -30.27 10.43
N ARG A 623 19.10 -29.77 10.76
CA ARG A 623 18.93 -28.56 11.58
C ARG A 623 19.06 -28.85 13.07
N ILE A 624 18.64 -30.04 13.48
CA ILE A 624 18.85 -30.52 14.85
C ILE A 624 20.36 -30.69 15.06
N GLN A 625 21.05 -31.32 14.10
CA GLN A 625 22.51 -31.43 14.10
C GLN A 625 23.18 -30.06 14.16
N THR A 626 22.73 -29.09 13.35
CA THR A 626 23.27 -27.71 13.37
C THR A 626 23.07 -27.03 14.73
N LEU A 627 21.90 -27.19 15.35
CA LEU A 627 21.62 -26.64 16.68
C LEU A 627 22.50 -27.30 17.75
N VAL A 628 22.62 -28.63 17.75
CA VAL A 628 23.45 -29.37 18.70
C VAL A 628 24.93 -29.03 18.51
N SER A 629 25.42 -28.92 17.27
CA SER A 629 26.77 -28.46 16.95
C SER A 629 27.08 -27.11 17.59
N TYR A 630 26.12 -26.18 17.58
CA TYR A 630 26.27 -24.88 18.23
C TYR A 630 26.24 -24.97 19.76
N LEU A 631 25.25 -25.68 20.32
CA LEU A 631 25.04 -25.75 21.78
C LEU A 631 26.17 -26.47 22.52
N TYR A 632 26.71 -27.52 21.92
CA TYR A 632 27.69 -28.41 22.53
C TYR A 632 29.10 -28.27 21.93
N ASN A 633 29.29 -27.37 20.97
CA ASN A 633 30.57 -27.19 20.28
C ASN A 633 31.07 -28.52 19.67
N VAL A 634 30.27 -29.09 18.77
CA VAL A 634 30.52 -30.37 18.09
C VAL A 634 30.78 -30.09 16.60
N ASP A 635 31.85 -30.68 16.07
CA ASP A 635 32.19 -30.58 14.65
C ASP A 635 31.08 -31.21 13.79
N SER A 636 30.47 -30.39 12.93
CA SER A 636 29.38 -30.81 12.05
C SER A 636 29.77 -31.95 11.08
N SER A 637 31.07 -32.12 10.79
CA SER A 637 31.55 -33.20 9.92
C SER A 637 31.31 -34.59 10.51
N LEU A 638 31.19 -34.71 11.83
CA LEU A 638 30.86 -35.97 12.51
C LEU A 638 29.48 -36.51 12.09
N PHE A 639 28.56 -35.65 11.66
CA PHE A 639 27.23 -36.03 11.17
C PHE A 639 27.18 -36.33 9.66
N SER A 640 28.26 -36.06 8.91
CA SER A 640 28.28 -36.08 7.44
C SER A 640 28.69 -37.41 6.81
N HIS A 641 28.97 -38.44 7.62
CA HIS A 641 29.34 -39.77 7.13
C HIS A 641 28.08 -40.56 6.74
N ASN A 642 27.71 -40.42 5.47
CA ASN A 642 26.66 -41.20 4.83
C ASN A 642 26.88 -42.72 4.97
N GLY A 643 25.97 -43.39 5.66
CA GLY A 643 25.38 -44.64 5.17
C GLY A 643 26.05 -45.99 5.43
N ASP A 644 27.28 -46.08 5.95
CA ASP A 644 27.94 -47.38 6.17
C ASP A 644 28.32 -47.59 7.66
N HIS A 645 27.60 -48.50 8.31
CA HIS A 645 27.88 -49.14 9.61
C HIS A 645 28.08 -48.21 10.84
N HIS A 646 27.02 -48.02 11.64
CA HIS A 646 27.10 -47.61 13.05
C HIS A 646 27.68 -48.72 13.93
N GLU A 647 28.83 -49.29 13.59
CA GLU A 647 29.61 -50.03 14.58
C GLU A 647 30.37 -49.01 15.41
N ARG A 648 29.90 -48.82 16.65
CA ARG A 648 30.62 -48.07 17.66
C ARG A 648 32.07 -48.55 17.67
N ILE A 649 32.99 -47.65 17.36
CA ILE A 649 34.42 -47.89 17.53
C ILE A 649 34.73 -47.65 19.02
N GLU A 650 35.22 -48.67 19.71
CA GLU A 650 35.67 -48.54 21.10
C GLU A 650 36.80 -47.52 21.20
N GLU A 651 36.75 -46.64 22.20
CA GLU A 651 37.81 -45.65 22.37
C GLU A 651 39.11 -46.34 22.81
N PRO A 652 40.29 -45.87 22.36
CA PRO A 652 41.56 -46.59 22.49
C PRO A 652 42.09 -46.68 23.94
N SER A 653 41.42 -46.06 24.90
CA SER A 653 41.73 -46.18 26.32
C SER A 653 40.46 -46.13 27.18
N ASN A 654 40.51 -46.78 28.36
CA ASN A 654 39.40 -46.78 29.32
C ASN A 654 39.03 -45.36 29.80
N GLU A 655 39.98 -44.42 29.83
CA GLU A 655 39.74 -43.02 30.22
C GLU A 655 38.99 -42.23 29.14
N LEU A 656 39.31 -42.46 27.85
CA LEU A 656 38.59 -41.87 26.73
C LEU A 656 37.20 -42.48 26.60
N GLU A 657 37.07 -43.78 26.83
CA GLU A 657 35.77 -44.47 26.86
C GLU A 657 34.86 -43.92 27.96
N ALA A 658 35.39 -43.67 29.17
CA ALA A 658 34.63 -43.01 30.24
C ALA A 658 34.16 -41.59 29.84
N THR A 659 34.99 -40.84 29.10
CA THR A 659 34.65 -39.51 28.57
C THR A 659 33.52 -39.58 27.54
N TYR A 660 33.61 -40.55 26.63
CA TYR A 660 32.57 -40.84 25.64
C TYR A 660 31.25 -41.21 26.33
N GLN A 661 31.26 -42.15 27.28
CA GLN A 661 30.06 -42.60 27.99
C GLN A 661 29.39 -41.48 28.77
N SER A 662 30.19 -40.62 29.43
CA SER A 662 29.67 -39.44 30.12
C SER A 662 28.98 -38.48 29.16
N ALA A 663 29.57 -38.20 27.99
CA ALA A 663 28.94 -37.36 26.98
C ALA A 663 27.68 -37.99 26.38
N TYR A 664 27.72 -39.29 26.07
CA TYR A 664 26.56 -40.03 25.56
C TYR A 664 25.40 -40.06 26.56
N SER A 665 25.68 -40.13 27.86
CA SER A 665 24.66 -40.11 28.92
C SER A 665 23.88 -38.79 29.02
N GLN A 666 24.33 -37.71 28.38
CA GLN A 666 23.61 -36.42 28.31
C GLN A 666 22.44 -36.42 27.31
N ARG A 667 22.09 -37.59 26.75
CA ARG A 667 21.02 -37.77 25.77
C ARG A 667 19.70 -37.08 26.17
N ASP A 668 19.26 -37.23 27.41
CA ASP A 668 17.99 -36.63 27.87
C ASP A 668 18.09 -35.10 27.99
N GLU A 669 19.26 -34.58 28.36
CA GLU A 669 19.51 -33.14 28.42
C GLU A 669 19.51 -32.51 27.01
N ILE A 670 20.15 -33.17 26.04
CA ILE A 670 20.13 -32.74 24.63
C ILE A 670 18.70 -32.67 24.13
N ALA A 671 17.89 -33.71 24.40
CA ALA A 671 16.49 -33.75 23.99
C ALA A 671 15.69 -32.57 24.57
N ARG A 672 15.88 -32.28 25.86
CA ARG A 672 15.21 -31.17 26.55
C ARG A 672 15.61 -29.80 26.00
N ARG A 673 16.90 -29.54 25.79
CA ARG A 673 17.34 -28.23 25.26
C ARG A 673 16.84 -27.97 23.84
N VAL A 674 16.74 -29.01 23.01
CA VAL A 674 16.13 -28.89 21.66
C VAL A 674 14.63 -28.58 21.77
N GLU A 675 13.95 -29.13 22.77
CA GLU A 675 12.54 -28.83 23.08
C GLU A 675 12.34 -27.37 23.48
N ASP A 676 13.17 -26.84 24.38
CA ASP A 676 13.09 -25.44 24.84
C ASP A 676 13.21 -24.45 23.67
N TYR A 677 14.15 -24.67 22.75
CA TYR A 677 14.28 -23.82 21.55
C TYR A 677 13.16 -24.04 20.53
N SER A 678 12.48 -25.19 20.57
CA SER A 678 11.27 -25.42 19.79
C SER A 678 10.10 -24.60 20.37
N HIS A 679 9.96 -24.57 21.70
CA HIS A 679 8.97 -23.78 22.42
C HIS A 679 9.17 -22.29 22.15
N LEU A 680 10.41 -21.81 22.24
CA LEU A 680 10.81 -20.45 21.93
C LEU A 680 10.23 -19.94 20.60
N GLY A 681 10.33 -20.75 19.54
CA GLY A 681 9.80 -20.40 18.22
C GLY A 681 8.29 -20.18 18.21
N ILE A 682 7.53 -21.02 18.93
CA ILE A 682 6.08 -20.91 19.04
C ILE A 682 5.69 -19.76 19.98
N PHE A 683 6.38 -19.60 21.11
CA PHE A 683 6.14 -18.49 22.05
C PHE A 683 6.37 -17.14 21.37
N MET A 684 7.42 -17.01 20.56
CA MET A 684 7.65 -15.83 19.72
C MET A 684 6.51 -15.59 18.74
N PHE A 685 5.89 -16.63 18.17
CA PHE A 685 4.71 -16.48 17.31
C PHE A 685 3.50 -15.99 18.11
N ILE A 686 3.20 -16.63 19.24
CA ILE A 686 2.07 -16.27 20.09
C ILE A 686 2.22 -14.82 20.55
N ASN A 687 3.36 -14.46 21.14
CA ASN A 687 3.67 -13.11 21.61
C ASN A 687 3.54 -12.04 20.50
N ASN A 688 3.87 -12.37 19.25
CA ASN A 688 3.80 -11.43 18.14
C ASN A 688 2.41 -11.30 17.49
N TYR A 689 1.54 -12.32 17.61
CA TYR A 689 0.29 -12.38 16.84
C TYR A 689 -1.00 -12.44 17.67
N TYR A 690 -0.95 -12.76 18.96
CA TYR A 690 -2.16 -12.93 19.78
C TYR A 690 -3.12 -11.72 19.70
N ILE A 691 -2.56 -10.51 19.61
CA ILE A 691 -3.33 -9.27 19.59
C ILE A 691 -4.32 -9.16 18.41
N ASN A 692 -4.11 -9.91 17.33
CA ASN A 692 -5.02 -9.92 16.19
C ASN A 692 -6.41 -10.49 16.52
N TRP A 693 -6.56 -11.17 17.65
CA TRP A 693 -7.79 -11.83 18.08
C TRP A 693 -8.30 -11.35 19.45
N VAL A 694 -7.64 -10.34 20.03
CA VAL A 694 -8.07 -9.68 21.27
C VAL A 694 -9.23 -8.73 20.96
N ASP A 695 -10.26 -8.77 21.81
CA ASP A 695 -11.41 -7.86 21.76
C ASP A 695 -11.84 -7.55 23.21
N GLU A 696 -11.18 -6.56 23.82
CA GLU A 696 -11.40 -6.17 25.22
C GLU A 696 -12.81 -5.65 25.46
N GLU A 697 -13.36 -4.88 24.50
CA GLU A 697 -14.73 -4.33 24.56
C GLU A 697 -15.78 -5.45 24.65
N ARG A 698 -15.46 -6.64 24.14
CA ARG A 698 -16.36 -7.79 24.14
C ARG A 698 -16.03 -8.87 25.17
N GLY A 699 -15.00 -8.65 26.00
CA GLY A 699 -14.61 -9.52 27.11
C GLY A 699 -13.58 -10.59 26.78
N ARG A 700 -12.91 -10.51 25.62
CA ARG A 700 -11.85 -11.42 25.20
C ARG A 700 -10.49 -10.75 25.35
N ASP A 701 -9.90 -10.93 26.53
CA ASP A 701 -8.59 -10.37 26.86
C ASP A 701 -7.42 -11.13 26.20
N ALA A 702 -6.22 -10.55 26.33
CA ALA A 702 -4.98 -11.12 25.83
C ALA A 702 -4.72 -12.55 26.34
N SER A 703 -5.01 -12.81 27.61
CA SER A 703 -4.71 -14.08 28.27
C SER A 703 -5.57 -15.22 27.73
N VAL A 704 -6.86 -14.96 27.46
CA VAL A 704 -7.78 -15.93 26.86
C VAL A 704 -7.30 -16.34 25.47
N VAL A 705 -6.85 -15.37 24.66
CA VAL A 705 -6.36 -15.65 23.31
C VAL A 705 -5.02 -16.41 23.36
N GLN A 706 -4.10 -16.01 24.23
CA GLN A 706 -2.80 -16.67 24.37
C GLN A 706 -2.95 -18.11 24.86
N GLN A 707 -3.82 -18.36 25.85
CA GLN A 707 -4.14 -19.73 26.31
C GLN A 707 -4.76 -20.56 25.19
N ALA A 708 -5.70 -19.99 24.42
CA ALA A 708 -6.28 -20.68 23.26
C ALA A 708 -5.21 -21.05 22.22
N MET A 709 -4.25 -20.15 21.99
CA MET A 709 -3.12 -20.39 21.07
C MET A 709 -2.21 -21.51 21.57
N LEU A 710 -1.85 -21.49 22.86
CA LEU A 710 -0.99 -22.50 23.47
C LEU A 710 -1.64 -23.88 23.43
N ASN A 711 -2.91 -24.01 23.85
CA ASN A 711 -3.60 -25.30 23.92
C ASN A 711 -3.75 -25.97 22.54
N ILE A 712 -3.79 -25.18 21.46
CA ILE A 712 -3.87 -25.69 20.09
C ILE A 712 -2.50 -26.04 19.52
N LEU A 713 -1.48 -25.21 19.80
CA LEU A 713 -0.15 -25.36 19.24
C LEU A 713 0.72 -26.35 20.02
N PHE A 714 0.37 -26.63 21.28
CA PHE A 714 1.00 -27.62 22.16
C PHE A 714 0.03 -28.72 22.61
N PRO A 715 -0.59 -29.49 21.69
CA PRO A 715 -1.59 -30.48 22.04
C PRO A 715 -1.02 -31.74 22.72
N LEU A 716 0.27 -31.78 23.06
CA LEU A 716 0.92 -32.90 23.75
C LEU A 716 1.55 -32.51 25.09
N THR A 717 1.71 -31.22 25.35
CA THR A 717 2.18 -30.69 26.64
C THR A 717 0.98 -30.48 27.56
N ASP A 718 1.21 -30.45 28.86
CA ASP A 718 0.17 -30.08 29.82
C ASP A 718 -0.15 -28.58 29.70
N ASP A 719 -1.43 -28.23 29.81
CA ASP A 719 -1.92 -26.87 29.58
C ASP A 719 -1.43 -25.90 30.69
N GLU A 720 -1.30 -26.37 31.94
CA GLU A 720 -0.80 -25.55 33.06
C GLU A 720 0.72 -25.36 32.97
N GLU A 721 1.44 -26.43 32.59
CA GLU A 721 2.90 -26.42 32.39
C GLU A 721 3.30 -25.42 31.29
N ILE A 722 2.71 -25.52 30.10
CA ILE A 722 3.07 -24.64 28.98
C ILE A 722 2.63 -23.19 29.20
N TRP A 723 1.54 -22.97 29.96
CA TRP A 723 1.11 -21.64 30.35
C TRP A 723 2.11 -20.98 31.30
N HIS A 724 2.64 -21.73 32.27
CA HIS A 724 3.68 -21.26 33.17
C HIS A 724 4.96 -20.90 32.40
N GLU A 725 5.44 -21.80 31.53
CA GLU A 725 6.61 -21.54 30.67
C GLU A 725 6.43 -20.28 29.81
N PHE A 726 5.22 -20.07 29.27
CA PHE A 726 4.93 -18.89 28.46
C PHE A 726 4.84 -17.60 29.30
N CYS A 727 4.42 -17.67 30.57
CA CYS A 727 4.39 -16.52 31.46
C CYS A 727 5.79 -16.09 31.91
N GLU A 728 6.72 -17.03 32.04
CA GLU A 728 8.13 -16.77 32.33
C GLU A 728 8.94 -16.39 31.07
N PHE A 729 8.34 -16.51 29.89
CA PHE A 729 9.00 -16.22 28.62
C PHE A 729 9.22 -14.72 28.41
N GLU A 730 10.47 -14.33 28.23
CA GLU A 730 10.86 -13.00 27.75
C GLU A 730 11.44 -13.06 26.31
N PRO A 731 10.99 -12.20 25.39
CA PRO A 731 11.56 -12.13 24.05
C PRO A 731 13.02 -11.65 24.09
N GLN A 732 13.95 -12.57 23.86
CA GLN A 732 15.39 -12.30 23.80
C GLN A 732 15.94 -12.54 22.38
N GLN A 733 16.93 -11.74 21.98
CA GLN A 733 17.66 -11.98 20.73
C GLN A 733 18.54 -13.22 20.90
N GLN A 734 18.32 -14.22 20.04
CA GLN A 734 19.11 -15.44 20.03
C GLN A 734 20.15 -15.44 18.91
N PRO A 735 21.28 -16.14 19.08
CA PRO A 735 22.23 -16.43 18.02
C PRO A 735 21.58 -17.02 16.76
N GLU A 736 22.13 -16.71 15.59
CA GLU A 736 21.57 -17.14 14.30
C GLU A 736 21.31 -18.65 14.18
N PRO A 737 22.18 -19.57 14.67
CA PRO A 737 21.90 -21.01 14.65
C PRO A 737 20.65 -21.40 15.44
N ILE A 738 20.48 -20.83 16.64
CA ILE A 738 19.29 -21.03 17.49
C ILE A 738 18.05 -20.45 16.83
N TRP A 739 18.17 -19.25 16.26
CA TRP A 739 17.06 -18.60 15.58
C TRP A 739 16.62 -19.34 14.30
N GLN A 740 17.55 -19.87 13.49
CA GLN A 740 17.22 -20.63 12.29
C GLN A 740 16.41 -21.90 12.59
N PHE A 741 16.66 -22.54 13.73
CA PHE A 741 15.85 -23.63 14.26
C PHE A 741 14.47 -23.14 14.73
N SER A 742 14.46 -22.19 15.68
CA SER A 742 13.25 -21.63 16.30
C SER A 742 12.29 -21.00 15.27
N ARG A 743 12.83 -20.35 14.23
CA ARG A 743 12.09 -19.72 13.14
C ARG A 743 11.26 -20.72 12.34
N ARG A 744 11.66 -21.99 12.24
CA ARG A 744 10.83 -22.99 11.55
C ARG A 744 9.61 -23.37 12.36
N ARG A 745 9.75 -23.47 13.69
CA ARG A 745 8.63 -23.68 14.60
C ARG A 745 7.69 -22.47 14.60
N TYR A 746 8.24 -21.27 14.57
CA TYR A 746 7.48 -20.03 14.35
C TYR A 746 6.68 -20.05 13.03
N LEU A 747 7.32 -20.41 11.90
CA LEU A 747 6.65 -20.47 10.60
C LEU A 747 5.60 -21.58 10.55
N TRP A 748 5.89 -22.74 11.15
CA TRP A 748 4.93 -23.82 11.29
C TRP A 748 3.70 -23.37 12.09
N ALA A 749 3.89 -22.71 13.24
CA ALA A 749 2.78 -22.18 14.04
C ALA A 749 1.95 -21.16 13.25
N LYS A 750 2.62 -20.28 12.49
CA LYS A 750 1.98 -19.32 11.60
C LYS A 750 1.15 -19.97 10.49
N ASP A 751 1.60 -21.10 9.95
CA ASP A 751 0.90 -21.83 8.89
C ASP A 751 -0.23 -22.73 9.45
N GLN A 752 -0.05 -23.29 10.64
CA GLN A 752 -1.03 -24.18 11.27
C GLN A 752 -2.16 -23.42 11.98
N TRP A 753 -1.85 -22.29 12.61
CA TRP A 753 -2.83 -21.52 13.37
C TRP A 753 -4.09 -21.21 12.57
N PRO A 754 -4.05 -20.70 11.31
CA PRO A 754 -5.26 -20.47 10.52
C PRO A 754 -6.07 -21.74 10.22
N ASN A 755 -5.42 -22.90 10.11
CA ASN A 755 -6.10 -24.17 9.79
C ASN A 755 -6.75 -24.80 11.03
N LEU A 756 -6.11 -24.65 12.20
CA LEU A 756 -6.58 -25.23 13.46
C LEU A 756 -7.56 -24.33 14.21
N SER A 757 -7.44 -23.01 14.03
CA SER A 757 -8.27 -22.02 14.71
C SER A 757 -9.60 -21.71 14.02
N ASP A 758 -9.83 -22.15 12.77
CA ASP A 758 -10.98 -21.75 11.93
C ASP A 758 -12.34 -21.89 12.64
N ARG A 759 -12.52 -22.97 13.42
CA ARG A 759 -13.73 -23.19 14.23
C ARG A 759 -13.87 -22.23 15.41
N ILE A 760 -12.75 -21.88 16.03
CA ILE A 760 -12.70 -21.01 17.21
C ILE A 760 -12.83 -19.56 16.80
N THR A 761 -12.16 -19.14 15.73
CA THR A 761 -12.34 -17.82 15.14
C THR A 761 -13.76 -17.63 14.62
N THR A 762 -14.40 -18.69 14.10
CA THR A 762 -15.82 -18.66 13.73
C THR A 762 -16.71 -18.47 14.96
N ILE A 763 -16.50 -19.23 16.04
CA ILE A 763 -17.27 -19.09 17.28
C ILE A 763 -17.06 -17.71 17.90
N TRP A 764 -15.83 -17.22 17.95
CA TRP A 764 -15.50 -15.87 18.38
C TRP A 764 -16.20 -14.80 17.54
N THR A 765 -16.25 -14.99 16.23
CA THR A 765 -16.99 -14.10 15.31
C THR A 765 -18.50 -14.14 15.60
N LEU A 766 -19.08 -15.32 15.86
CA LEU A 766 -20.49 -15.44 16.22
C LEU A 766 -20.81 -14.81 17.59
N GLN A 767 -19.91 -14.91 18.56
CA GLN A 767 -20.01 -14.22 19.86
C GLN A 767 -19.92 -12.70 19.69
N ASP A 768 -19.04 -12.24 18.78
CA ASP A 768 -18.84 -10.83 18.47
C ASP A 768 -20.07 -10.18 17.82
N PHE A 769 -20.81 -10.95 17.04
CA PHE A 769 -22.10 -10.56 16.47
C PHE A 769 -23.29 -10.80 17.40
N GLY A 770 -23.07 -11.31 18.61
CA GLY A 770 -24.12 -11.60 19.60
C GLY A 770 -25.04 -12.76 19.20
N LEU A 771 -24.63 -13.60 18.25
CA LEU A 771 -25.42 -14.72 17.74
C LEU A 771 -25.36 -15.95 18.64
N ILE A 772 -24.38 -16.02 19.55
CA ILE A 772 -24.25 -17.07 20.56
C ILE A 772 -23.76 -16.50 21.90
N PRO A 773 -24.12 -17.12 23.05
CA PRO A 773 -23.68 -16.69 24.37
C PRO A 773 -22.15 -16.63 24.55
N LYS A 774 -21.69 -15.63 25.31
CA LYS A 774 -20.27 -15.32 25.52
C LYS A 774 -19.58 -16.26 26.53
N ASP A 775 -20.34 -17.02 27.29
CA ASP A 775 -19.90 -17.93 28.35
C ASP A 775 -19.70 -19.38 27.88
N ILE A 776 -19.81 -19.64 26.57
CA ILE A 776 -19.63 -20.97 26.00
C ILE A 776 -18.14 -21.29 25.87
N ASP A 777 -17.68 -22.27 26.64
CA ASP A 777 -16.37 -22.90 26.46
C ASP A 777 -16.32 -23.64 25.10
N VAL A 778 -15.28 -23.37 24.31
CA VAL A 778 -15.10 -24.02 23.01
C VAL A 778 -14.34 -25.33 23.20
N LYS A 779 -14.97 -26.44 22.80
CA LYS A 779 -14.30 -27.75 22.72
C LYS A 779 -14.01 -28.05 21.26
N THR A 780 -12.73 -28.17 20.91
CA THR A 780 -12.29 -28.59 19.58
C THR A 780 -11.52 -29.90 19.65
N ILE A 781 -11.52 -30.67 18.57
CA ILE A 781 -10.72 -31.90 18.45
C ILE A 781 -9.59 -31.60 17.48
N VAL A 782 -8.36 -31.68 17.96
CA VAL A 782 -7.16 -31.51 17.14
C VAL A 782 -6.59 -32.89 16.82
N SER A 783 -6.26 -33.09 15.55
CA SER A 783 -5.54 -34.27 15.08
C SER A 783 -4.04 -34.08 15.31
N VAL A 784 -3.43 -35.01 16.06
CA VAL A 784 -2.01 -34.99 16.43
C VAL A 784 -1.34 -36.23 15.84
N ALA A 785 -0.04 -36.13 15.55
CA ALA A 785 0.77 -37.22 14.98
C ALA A 785 0.21 -37.77 13.65
N GLU A 786 0.07 -36.90 12.64
CA GLU A 786 -0.36 -37.28 11.28
C GLU A 786 -1.70 -38.04 11.22
N GLY A 787 -2.70 -37.66 12.02
CA GLY A 787 -4.01 -38.33 11.97
C GLY A 787 -4.18 -39.51 12.91
N LYS A 788 -3.14 -39.90 13.66
CA LYS A 788 -3.16 -41.13 14.47
C LYS A 788 -3.74 -40.94 15.88
N ARG A 789 -3.80 -39.72 16.40
CA ARG A 789 -4.39 -39.41 17.72
C ARG A 789 -5.29 -38.19 17.67
N LEU A 790 -6.46 -38.28 18.31
CA LEU A 790 -7.40 -37.16 18.48
C LEU A 790 -7.32 -36.68 19.92
N ARG A 791 -7.04 -35.39 20.15
CA ARG A 791 -7.07 -34.77 21.49
C ARG A 791 -8.19 -33.74 21.56
N HIS A 792 -8.95 -33.76 22.66
CA HIS A 792 -9.88 -32.70 23.01
C HIS A 792 -9.10 -31.51 23.57
N VAL A 793 -9.31 -30.34 22.99
CA VAL A 793 -8.76 -29.07 23.45
C VAL A 793 -9.91 -28.23 23.97
N LYS A 794 -9.81 -27.80 25.23
CA LYS A 794 -10.79 -26.90 25.86
C LYS A 794 -10.24 -25.48 25.81
N ILE A 795 -11.05 -24.54 25.33
CA ILE A 795 -10.72 -23.12 25.30
C ILE A 795 -11.69 -22.42 26.24
N PRO A 796 -11.17 -21.84 27.34
CA PRO A 796 -12.01 -21.26 28.36
C PRO A 796 -12.64 -19.95 27.85
N ALA A 797 -13.91 -19.73 28.18
CA ALA A 797 -14.62 -18.49 27.87
C ALA A 797 -14.20 -17.30 28.76
N ARG A 798 -13.46 -17.56 29.84
CA ARG A 798 -12.94 -16.57 30.79
C ARG A 798 -11.51 -16.94 31.19
N PRO A 799 -10.66 -15.97 31.58
CA PRO A 799 -9.35 -16.28 32.14
C PRO A 799 -9.50 -17.20 33.35
N ILE A 800 -8.69 -18.26 33.41
CA ILE A 800 -8.68 -19.18 34.55
C ILE A 800 -8.27 -18.39 35.79
N ALA A 801 -9.18 -18.25 36.76
CA ALA A 801 -8.89 -17.64 38.04
C ALA A 801 -7.85 -18.50 38.78
N ARG A 802 -6.77 -17.85 39.26
CA ARG A 802 -5.74 -18.44 40.12
C ARG A 802 -6.39 -19.36 41.16
N LYS A 803 -6.09 -20.66 41.13
CA LYS A 803 -6.24 -21.46 42.35
C LYS A 803 -5.23 -20.89 43.34
N ALA A 804 -5.72 -20.16 44.33
CA ALA A 804 -4.92 -19.88 45.51
C ALA A 804 -4.54 -21.23 46.13
N ASP A 805 -3.25 -21.44 46.34
CA ASP A 805 -2.75 -22.58 47.11
C ASP A 805 -3.46 -22.65 48.46
N PRO A 806 -3.90 -23.85 48.92
CA PRO A 806 -4.52 -23.99 50.23
C PRO A 806 -3.44 -24.12 51.32
N VAL A 807 -2.75 -23.02 51.65
CA VAL A 807 -1.92 -22.86 52.85
C VAL A 807 -1.94 -21.35 53.15
N ASP A 808 -2.50 -20.78 54.22
CA ASP A 808 -2.51 -21.17 55.61
C ASP A 808 -3.72 -20.48 56.30
N LYS A 809 -4.72 -21.24 56.74
CA LYS A 809 -5.73 -20.73 57.69
C LYS A 809 -5.22 -21.01 59.10
N LYS A 810 -4.44 -20.08 59.65
CA LYS A 810 -4.31 -19.89 61.10
C LYS A 810 -4.27 -18.40 61.45
N GLY A 811 -5.47 -17.92 61.82
CA GLY A 811 -5.72 -17.05 62.98
C GLY A 811 -5.03 -15.68 63.05
N ALA A 812 -5.83 -14.63 62.86
CA ALA A 812 -6.01 -13.46 63.74
C ALA A 812 -6.58 -12.33 62.86
N ASP A 813 -7.90 -12.18 62.81
CA ASP A 813 -8.73 -11.35 63.68
C ASP A 813 -8.88 -9.92 63.15
N MET A 814 -10.13 -9.47 63.21
CA MET A 814 -10.67 -8.24 62.67
C MET A 814 -10.17 -7.02 63.44
N SER A 815 -9.80 -5.95 62.72
CA SER A 815 -10.19 -4.55 62.93
C SER A 815 -9.10 -3.62 62.43
N ASP A 816 -9.42 -2.81 61.41
CA ASP A 816 -9.12 -1.37 61.34
C ASP A 816 -8.97 -0.90 59.88
N PHE A 817 -10.06 -0.33 59.37
CA PHE A 817 -10.00 0.76 58.40
C PHE A 817 -9.53 2.04 59.13
N PRO A 818 -8.88 2.98 58.42
CA PRO A 818 -9.67 4.08 57.89
C PRO A 818 -9.35 4.42 56.43
N PRO A 819 -10.29 5.11 55.74
CA PRO A 819 -10.13 5.53 54.35
C PRO A 819 -9.35 6.84 54.28
N THR A 820 -8.55 7.02 53.23
CA THR A 820 -8.07 8.36 52.85
C THR A 820 -8.23 8.58 51.36
N ASN A 821 -9.07 9.57 51.08
CA ASN A 821 -9.20 10.35 49.86
C ASN A 821 -7.85 10.73 49.25
N GLU A 822 -7.73 10.57 47.92
CA GLU A 822 -7.41 11.61 46.94
C GLU A 822 -7.73 11.12 45.52
#